data_AF-A0A1G1Q5I9-F1
#
_entry.id   AF-A0A1G1Q5I9-F1
#
_cell.length_a   1.000
_cell.length_b   1.000
_cell.length_c   1.000
_cell.angle_alpha   90.00
_cell.angle_beta   90.00
_cell.angle_gamma   90.00
#
_symmetry.space_group_name_H-M   'P 1'
#
loop_
_entity.id
_entity.type
_entity.pdbx_description
1 polymer ?
#
loop_
_entity_poly.entity_id
_entity_poly.type
_entity_poly.pdbx_seq_one_letter_code
_entity_poly.pdbx_strand_id
1 'polypeptide(L)'
;MNESFSRPLLPAYFKKPHMLWWVLILPQLLLILINLRAFWIISEEVLPENLYLAYSILWFEVIIVAMAFIAWLVSKLQKSNLNWGWSPILLLCNIGYLWYFCSNTWQVIPSGIEPWILNQGNLVLYQFILIMPGLFYAGLRISCFDAKLKLPYDFGISVLIAILGPVFYYFFFILFMGLMSHRFMIYLPQYVFVAFFITATVMIFFGFIRTLVLSYNFISTKGDVAKMMFAIIIALIGPVAGLLLNKIMPFPADFQSTWVYVLTVINALIVIIPCVEEKIGSRLMLCARSLTFPFTFYVFVVFLPFLPLALPAMFAMGFGFLFLVPVALFMLHTKRLYGDVKECLKASSPAFVFLAGLICLSVLPASVLCKNFYDRAALRKILDYVYAPDYSKEAKCDVSLEKAKSILYEMTKIKEGAYMPFLSGMYKRMVFDDMVLPDSKIKHMYKLFAGEEMRPYYDSFYFGRSRIRGGFRRSGATGRRASLPERNVEASAKVESFANKGQSEAKLTIEMKNVGSSLNAEFAENIILPRGVFIKSLSLKMGSEMVPAKMFDRKTALWVYHMIRDFTARDPGILSYSTPNKVEFNVYPFSLGEERVAEIEFKYPENTSPVIYFGEKEIQLNQAGDKIPADLVVKGISARGNAYVSISSEGMKVMPSFKRTPYLHFIIDSSKAAENKRKEQVARIGVIASKFENIRECKITLANYRSETSGDGYIDLRNSDKIRESIESSVFPVEGGFDASTAIKRELVKYMNNMMDADKNGFTRYPVFVIMASDNNSMMEIKD
;
A
#
# COMPACT_ATOMS: atom_id res chain seq x y z
N MET A 1 56.17 -22.96 23.81
CA MET A 1 56.28 -21.56 23.32
C MET A 1 54.92 -20.90 23.57
N ASN A 2 54.83 -20.16 24.68
CA ASN A 2 53.62 -19.58 25.25
C ASN A 2 53.47 -18.14 24.72
N GLU A 3 52.60 -17.92 23.74
CA GLU A 3 52.04 -16.58 23.52
C GLU A 3 50.54 -16.66 23.76
N SER A 4 50.10 -16.15 24.92
CA SER A 4 48.69 -15.85 25.15
C SER A 4 48.28 -14.72 24.22
N PHE A 5 47.76 -15.06 23.05
CA PHE A 5 47.12 -14.13 22.12
C PHE A 5 45.85 -13.54 22.78
N SER A 6 45.99 -12.55 23.66
CA SER A 6 44.86 -11.76 24.15
C SER A 6 44.57 -10.60 23.19
N ARG A 7 44.28 -10.92 21.91
CA ARG A 7 43.64 -9.93 21.04
C ARG A 7 42.19 -9.76 21.55
N PRO A 8 41.73 -8.54 21.84
CA PRO A 8 40.38 -8.33 22.34
C PRO A 8 39.36 -8.88 21.34
N LEU A 9 38.44 -9.73 21.82
CA LEU A 9 37.43 -10.40 20.97
C LEU A 9 36.52 -9.40 20.24
N LEU A 10 36.23 -8.29 20.91
CA LEU A 10 35.40 -7.19 20.40
C LEU A 10 36.30 -6.02 19.95
N PRO A 11 36.11 -5.46 18.73
CA PRO A 11 36.81 -4.25 18.31
C PRO A 11 36.63 -3.09 19.30
N ALA A 12 37.68 -2.29 19.50
CA ALA A 12 37.68 -1.19 20.47
C ALA A 12 36.53 -0.18 20.24
N TYR A 13 36.06 -0.02 19.00
CA TYR A 13 34.95 0.84 18.65
C TYR A 13 33.64 0.46 19.37
N PHE A 14 33.31 -0.83 19.46
CA PHE A 14 32.11 -1.31 20.16
C PHE A 14 32.21 -1.20 21.69
N LYS A 15 33.38 -0.83 22.24
CA LYS A 15 33.55 -0.57 23.68
C LYS A 15 33.36 0.92 24.02
N LYS A 16 33.26 1.81 23.02
CA LYS A 16 33.13 3.25 23.22
C LYS A 16 31.69 3.63 23.63
N PRO A 17 31.52 4.60 24.56
CA PRO A 17 30.21 4.93 25.10
C PRO A 17 29.25 5.52 24.05
N HIS A 18 29.75 6.18 23.00
CA HIS A 18 28.91 6.77 21.95
C HIS A 18 28.06 5.74 21.18
N MET A 19 28.38 4.44 21.25
CA MET A 19 27.55 3.39 20.66
C MET A 19 26.15 3.34 21.27
N LEU A 20 25.98 3.74 22.53
CA LEU A 20 24.67 3.78 23.18
C LEU A 20 23.69 4.74 22.50
N TRP A 21 24.19 5.80 21.85
CA TRP A 21 23.35 6.72 21.09
C TRP A 21 22.68 6.03 19.90
N TRP A 22 23.47 5.30 19.11
CA TRP A 22 23.00 4.65 17.89
C TRP A 22 22.17 3.41 18.16
N VAL A 23 22.54 2.65 19.19
CA VAL A 23 22.01 1.30 19.38
C VAL A 23 20.88 1.25 20.40
N LEU A 24 20.74 2.25 21.28
CA LEU A 24 19.71 2.24 22.30
C LEU A 24 18.95 3.57 22.39
N ILE A 25 19.61 4.71 22.59
CA ILE A 25 18.94 5.99 22.85
C ILE A 25 18.11 6.45 21.65
N LEU A 26 18.70 6.53 20.45
CA LEU A 26 17.97 7.00 19.26
C LEU A 26 16.81 6.06 18.87
N PRO A 27 16.99 4.73 18.81
CA PRO A 27 15.87 3.81 18.60
C PRO A 27 14.75 3.95 19.64
N GLN A 28 15.10 4.11 20.92
CA GLN A 28 14.12 4.21 22.00
C GLN A 28 13.37 5.54 21.97
N LEU A 29 14.03 6.66 21.63
CA LEU A 29 13.35 7.94 21.42
C LEU A 29 12.35 7.86 20.25
N LEU A 30 12.73 7.17 19.17
CA LEU A 30 11.82 6.94 18.04
C LEU A 30 10.65 6.03 18.44
N LEU A 31 10.89 5.04 19.31
CA LEU A 31 9.85 4.16 19.83
C LEU A 31 8.84 4.92 20.70
N ILE A 32 9.32 5.80 21.57
CA ILE A 32 8.46 6.71 22.36
C ILE A 32 7.55 7.54 21.44
N LEU A 33 8.10 8.12 20.37
CA LEU A 33 7.29 8.89 19.41
C LEU A 33 6.22 8.03 18.72
N ILE A 34 6.54 6.79 18.36
CA ILE A 34 5.56 5.85 17.78
C ILE A 34 4.47 5.51 18.78
N ASN A 35 4.82 5.22 20.03
CA ASN A 35 3.88 4.86 21.08
C ASN A 35 2.99 6.05 21.49
N LEU A 36 3.55 7.26 21.58
CA LEU A 36 2.79 8.49 21.80
C LEU A 36 1.80 8.76 20.67
N ARG A 37 2.22 8.57 19.41
CA ARG A 37 1.31 8.69 18.26
C ARG A 37 0.21 7.63 18.30
N ALA A 38 0.56 6.38 18.63
CA ALA A 38 -0.41 5.29 18.75
C ALA A 38 -1.44 5.60 19.84
N PHE A 39 -1.00 6.08 21.00
CA PHE A 39 -1.85 6.50 22.10
C PHE A 39 -2.75 7.68 21.73
N TRP A 40 -2.20 8.71 21.06
CA TRP A 40 -2.97 9.87 20.62
C TRP A 40 -4.12 9.52 19.66
N ILE A 41 -3.95 8.49 18.81
CA ILE A 41 -5.02 8.02 17.90
C ILE A 41 -6.18 7.37 18.68
N ILE A 42 -5.89 6.76 19.83
CA ILE A 42 -6.86 5.93 20.56
C ILE A 42 -7.31 6.57 21.88
N SER A 43 -6.79 7.75 22.24
CA SER A 43 -6.90 8.31 23.59
C SER A 43 -8.34 8.51 24.06
N GLU A 44 -9.27 8.75 23.14
CA GLU A 44 -10.69 8.95 23.46
C GLU A 44 -11.45 7.63 23.71
N GLU A 45 -10.92 6.50 23.23
CA GLU A 45 -11.54 5.17 23.34
C GLU A 45 -10.93 4.32 24.46
N VAL A 46 -9.83 4.77 25.08
CA VAL A 46 -9.16 4.06 26.19
C VAL A 46 -9.97 4.23 27.48
N LEU A 47 -10.37 3.11 28.08
CA LEU A 47 -11.05 3.09 29.37
C LEU A 47 -10.20 3.79 30.45
N PRO A 48 -10.79 4.63 31.33
CA PRO A 48 -10.07 5.32 32.40
C PRO A 48 -9.25 4.37 33.28
N GLU A 49 -9.76 3.16 33.50
CA GLU A 49 -9.11 2.10 34.26
C GLU A 49 -7.81 1.60 33.63
N ASN A 50 -7.63 1.72 32.31
CA ASN A 50 -6.45 1.21 31.61
C ASN A 50 -5.39 2.29 31.30
N LEU A 51 -5.68 3.56 31.61
CA LEU A 51 -4.76 4.67 31.39
C LEU A 51 -3.43 4.50 32.14
N TYR A 52 -3.46 3.93 33.36
CA TYR A 52 -2.24 3.72 34.13
C TYR A 52 -1.27 2.75 33.42
N LEU A 53 -1.78 1.78 32.66
CA LEU A 53 -0.96 0.84 31.88
C LEU A 53 -0.29 1.52 30.70
N ALA A 54 -0.97 2.47 30.05
CA ALA A 54 -0.37 3.26 28.98
C ALA A 54 0.78 4.13 29.53
N TYR A 55 0.56 4.79 30.66
CA TYR A 55 1.60 5.59 31.32
C TYR A 55 2.76 4.74 31.85
N SER A 56 2.50 3.55 32.38
CA SER A 56 3.57 2.68 32.89
C SER A 56 4.47 2.18 31.77
N ILE A 57 3.92 1.85 30.59
CA ILE A 57 4.70 1.51 29.39
C ILE A 57 5.62 2.69 29.02
N LEU A 58 5.05 3.90 28.91
CA LEU A 58 5.83 5.10 28.59
C LEU A 58 6.95 5.36 29.60
N TRP A 59 6.66 5.26 30.90
CA TRP A 59 7.65 5.43 31.96
C TRP A 59 8.77 4.39 31.89
N PHE A 60 8.46 3.14 31.56
CA PHE A 60 9.49 2.11 31.34
C PHE A 60 10.44 2.52 30.20
N GLU A 61 9.92 3.04 29.09
CA GLU A 61 10.76 3.54 27.99
C GLU A 61 11.67 4.69 28.43
N VAL A 62 11.12 5.64 29.18
CA VAL A 62 11.88 6.77 29.74
C VAL A 62 12.98 6.27 30.67
N ILE A 63 12.71 5.25 31.49
CA ILE A 63 13.72 4.62 32.37
C ILE A 63 14.84 3.99 31.55
N ILE A 64 14.53 3.28 30.45
CA ILE A 64 15.55 2.71 29.56
C ILE A 64 16.43 3.80 28.95
N VAL A 65 15.84 4.89 28.46
CA VAL A 65 16.59 6.03 27.91
C VAL A 65 17.47 6.67 28.99
N ALA A 66 16.92 6.91 30.19
CA ALA A 66 17.64 7.50 31.30
C ALA A 66 18.82 6.64 31.74
N MET A 67 18.65 5.32 31.89
CA MET A 67 19.73 4.40 32.20
C MET A 67 20.82 4.39 31.13
N ALA A 68 20.44 4.36 29.85
CA ALA A 68 21.39 4.43 28.74
C ALA A 68 22.18 5.75 28.75
N PHE A 69 21.50 6.86 29.02
CA PHE A 69 22.12 8.17 29.09
C PHE A 69 23.06 8.31 30.31
N ILE A 70 22.67 7.80 31.48
CA ILE A 70 23.53 7.74 32.67
C ILE A 70 24.77 6.89 32.38
N ALA A 71 24.61 5.70 31.80
CA ALA A 71 25.72 4.83 31.45
C ALA A 71 26.71 5.52 30.49
N TRP A 72 26.18 6.27 29.51
CA TRP A 72 26.98 7.11 28.61
C TRP A 72 27.68 8.25 29.35
N LEU A 73 26.97 9.00 30.19
CA LEU A 73 27.48 10.16 30.91
C LEU A 73 28.59 9.77 31.89
N VAL A 74 28.37 8.75 32.71
CA VAL A 74 29.38 8.22 33.65
C VAL A 74 30.64 7.81 32.90
N SER A 75 30.49 7.05 31.80
CA SER A 75 31.64 6.60 30.99
C SER A 75 32.37 7.78 30.33
N LYS A 76 31.63 8.81 29.90
CA LYS A 76 32.21 10.03 29.32
C LYS A 76 32.97 10.85 30.36
N LEU A 77 32.40 11.03 31.55
CA LEU A 77 33.03 11.75 32.67
C LEU A 77 34.31 11.04 33.14
N GLN A 78 34.29 9.71 33.20
CA GLN A 78 35.45 8.89 33.55
C GLN A 78 36.48 8.75 32.40
N LYS A 79 36.21 9.32 31.21
CA LYS A 79 37.01 9.16 29.99
C LYS A 79 37.35 7.69 29.69
N SER A 80 36.47 6.78 30.09
CA SER A 80 36.69 5.34 30.05
C SER A 80 35.80 4.68 28.99
N ASN A 81 36.13 3.43 28.66
CA ASN A 81 35.22 2.59 27.88
C ASN A 81 34.00 2.26 28.72
N LEU A 82 32.88 1.96 28.05
CA LEU A 82 31.64 1.60 28.74
C LEU A 82 31.89 0.39 29.65
N ASN A 83 31.64 0.55 30.96
CA ASN A 83 31.83 -0.54 31.92
C ASN A 83 31.03 -1.77 31.48
N TRP A 84 31.64 -2.96 31.59
CA TRP A 84 30.99 -4.22 31.23
C TRP A 84 29.71 -4.45 32.04
N GLY A 85 29.67 -4.02 33.31
CA GLY A 85 28.53 -4.17 34.22
C GLY A 85 27.23 -3.47 33.76
N TRP A 86 27.30 -2.47 32.90
CA TRP A 86 26.10 -1.88 32.29
C TRP A 86 25.40 -2.83 31.31
N SER A 87 26.14 -3.74 30.68
CA SER A 87 25.60 -4.63 29.64
C SER A 87 24.51 -5.59 30.17
N PRO A 88 24.69 -6.33 31.28
CA PRO A 88 23.62 -7.18 31.82
C PRO A 88 22.40 -6.38 32.30
N ILE A 89 22.59 -5.19 32.89
CA ILE A 89 21.49 -4.31 33.30
C ILE A 89 20.66 -3.91 32.09
N LEU A 90 21.31 -3.39 31.04
CA LEU A 90 20.63 -2.98 29.81
C LEU A 90 19.94 -4.17 29.13
N LEU A 91 20.56 -5.36 29.11
CA LEU A 91 19.95 -6.56 28.54
C LEU A 91 18.64 -6.93 29.29
N LEU A 92 18.69 -7.01 30.62
CA LEU A 92 17.54 -7.35 31.44
C LEU A 92 16.42 -6.31 31.35
N CYS A 93 16.77 -5.02 31.32
CA CYS A 93 15.76 -3.96 31.18
C CYS A 93 15.03 -4.01 29.83
N ASN A 94 15.74 -4.26 28.72
CA ASN A 94 15.13 -4.39 27.40
C ASN A 94 14.24 -5.65 27.29
N ILE A 95 14.69 -6.78 27.86
CA ILE A 95 13.88 -8.01 27.94
C ILE A 95 12.64 -7.78 28.81
N GLY A 96 12.82 -7.16 29.97
CA GLY A 96 11.74 -6.83 30.90
C GLY A 96 10.69 -5.92 30.28
N TYR A 97 11.11 -4.92 29.50
CA TYR A 97 10.20 -4.09 28.74
C TYR A 97 9.41 -4.89 27.72
N LEU A 98 10.06 -5.72 26.88
CA LEU A 98 9.35 -6.48 25.85
C LEU A 98 8.33 -7.44 26.46
N TRP A 99 8.68 -8.08 27.58
CA TRP A 99 7.75 -8.87 28.36
C TRP A 99 6.57 -8.02 28.85
N TYR A 100 6.86 -6.90 29.51
CA TYR A 100 5.87 -6.03 30.11
C TYR A 100 4.89 -5.50 29.06
N PHE A 101 5.41 -5.02 27.93
CA PHE A 101 4.62 -4.58 26.80
C PHE A 101 3.72 -5.73 26.30
N CYS A 102 4.29 -6.86 25.88
CA CYS A 102 3.52 -7.96 25.30
C CYS A 102 2.43 -8.53 26.24
N SER A 103 2.64 -8.44 27.56
CA SER A 103 1.69 -8.91 28.57
C SER A 103 0.52 -7.93 28.78
N ASN A 104 0.74 -6.63 28.58
CA ASN A 104 -0.25 -5.59 28.92
C ASN A 104 -0.87 -4.88 27.70
N THR A 105 -0.27 -4.95 26.51
CA THR A 105 -0.78 -4.24 25.31
C THR A 105 -2.24 -4.58 24.98
N TRP A 106 -2.65 -5.83 25.20
CA TRP A 106 -4.02 -6.30 24.96
C TRP A 106 -5.06 -5.61 25.84
N GLN A 107 -4.66 -5.03 26.98
CA GLN A 107 -5.53 -4.27 27.87
C GLN A 107 -5.49 -2.77 27.53
N VAL A 108 -4.34 -2.27 27.06
CA VAL A 108 -4.16 -0.86 26.69
C VAL A 108 -4.91 -0.50 25.41
N ILE A 109 -5.00 -1.42 24.44
CA ILE A 109 -5.71 -1.19 23.18
C ILE A 109 -7.12 -1.81 23.30
N PRO A 110 -8.19 -0.99 23.35
CA PRO A 110 -9.56 -1.49 23.40
C PRO A 110 -9.86 -2.45 22.24
N SER A 111 -10.61 -3.51 22.52
CA SER A 111 -11.00 -4.51 21.53
C SER A 111 -11.89 -3.94 20.41
N GLY A 112 -12.54 -2.80 20.65
CA GLY A 112 -13.33 -2.07 19.65
C GLY A 112 -12.51 -1.29 18.63
N ILE A 113 -11.18 -1.19 18.79
CA ILE A 113 -10.33 -0.46 17.85
C ILE A 113 -10.00 -1.35 16.67
N GLU A 114 -10.52 -0.96 15.51
CA GLU A 114 -10.31 -1.72 14.28
C GLU A 114 -8.85 -1.68 13.81
N PRO A 115 -8.32 -2.79 13.24
CA PRO A 115 -6.92 -2.88 12.81
C PRO A 115 -6.49 -1.89 11.72
N TRP A 116 -7.43 -1.22 11.04
CA TRP A 116 -7.12 -0.16 10.07
C TRP A 116 -6.86 1.19 10.76
N ILE A 117 -7.38 1.41 11.99
CA ILE A 117 -7.10 2.58 12.83
C ILE A 117 -5.75 2.39 13.52
N LEU A 118 -5.59 1.28 14.26
CA LEU A 118 -4.34 0.92 14.91
C LEU A 118 -4.06 -0.58 14.75
N ASN A 119 -3.09 -0.92 13.91
CA ASN A 119 -2.70 -2.31 13.71
C ASN A 119 -1.79 -2.79 14.86
N GLN A 120 -2.37 -3.56 15.78
CA GLN A 120 -1.67 -4.12 16.94
C GLN A 120 -0.43 -4.94 16.56
N GLY A 121 -0.51 -5.74 15.49
CA GLY A 121 0.61 -6.56 15.03
C GLY A 121 1.81 -5.73 14.57
N ASN A 122 1.56 -4.63 13.85
CA ASN A 122 2.62 -3.68 13.46
C ASN A 122 3.20 -2.96 14.68
N LEU A 123 2.36 -2.59 15.66
CA LEU A 123 2.82 -1.92 16.88
C LEU A 123 3.76 -2.83 17.68
N VAL A 124 3.39 -4.10 17.88
CA VAL A 124 4.27 -5.11 18.51
C VAL A 124 5.56 -5.26 17.73
N LEU A 125 5.49 -5.39 16.40
CA LEU A 125 6.69 -5.51 15.55
C LEU A 125 7.63 -4.30 15.72
N TYR A 126 7.10 -3.08 15.80
CA TYR A 126 7.92 -1.88 16.03
C TYR A 126 8.66 -1.91 17.37
N GLN A 127 8.04 -2.45 18.44
CA GLN A 127 8.73 -2.64 19.72
C GLN A 127 9.97 -3.52 19.55
N PHE A 128 9.81 -4.68 18.91
CA PHE A 128 10.91 -5.60 18.67
C PHE A 128 11.98 -4.97 17.79
N ILE A 129 11.62 -4.25 16.72
CA ILE A 129 12.59 -3.60 15.82
C ILE A 129 13.46 -2.58 16.54
N LEU A 130 12.88 -1.75 17.41
CA LEU A 130 13.60 -0.62 18.01
C LEU A 130 14.33 -1.00 19.31
N ILE A 131 13.92 -2.07 19.98
CA ILE A 131 14.60 -2.58 21.18
C ILE A 131 15.71 -3.57 20.86
N MET A 132 15.55 -4.37 19.81
CA MET A 132 16.52 -5.41 19.50
C MET A 132 17.93 -4.92 19.20
N PRO A 133 18.18 -3.74 18.59
CA PRO A 133 19.54 -3.22 18.48
C PRO A 133 20.23 -3.14 19.85
N GLY A 134 19.55 -2.57 20.84
CA GLY A 134 20.02 -2.45 22.21
C GLY A 134 20.30 -3.80 22.87
N LEU A 135 19.35 -4.72 22.74
CA LEU A 135 19.45 -6.10 23.24
C LEU A 135 20.61 -6.85 22.57
N PHE A 136 20.74 -6.72 21.24
CA PHE A 136 21.83 -7.31 20.44
C PHE A 136 23.19 -6.79 20.89
N TYR A 137 23.34 -5.48 21.07
CA TYR A 137 24.61 -4.88 21.52
C TYR A 137 24.98 -5.29 22.95
N ALA A 138 24.01 -5.30 23.87
CA ALA A 138 24.24 -5.78 25.23
C ALA A 138 24.66 -7.26 25.22
N GLY A 139 23.95 -8.10 24.46
CA GLY A 139 24.29 -9.52 24.28
C GLY A 139 25.66 -9.74 23.63
N LEU A 140 26.00 -8.96 22.59
CA LEU A 140 27.31 -8.99 21.94
C LEU A 140 28.44 -8.66 22.94
N ARG A 141 28.27 -7.64 23.79
CA ARG A 141 29.28 -7.27 24.80
C ARG A 141 29.42 -8.30 25.91
N ILE A 142 28.32 -8.89 26.35
CA ILE A 142 28.33 -9.98 27.34
C ILE A 142 29.03 -11.21 26.74
N SER A 143 28.76 -11.55 25.49
CA SER A 143 29.32 -12.71 24.79
C SER A 143 30.83 -12.60 24.54
N CYS A 144 31.33 -11.39 24.31
CA CYS A 144 32.72 -11.12 23.97
C CYS A 144 33.57 -10.68 25.17
N PHE A 145 33.34 -11.24 26.35
CA PHE A 145 34.21 -11.02 27.51
C PHE A 145 35.56 -11.74 27.34
N ASP A 146 36.61 -11.12 27.85
CA ASP A 146 37.97 -11.65 27.78
C ASP A 146 38.12 -12.78 28.82
N ALA A 147 37.92 -14.03 28.38
CA ALA A 147 38.11 -15.21 29.24
C ALA A 147 39.59 -15.60 29.27
N LYS A 148 40.09 -15.94 30.46
CA LYS A 148 41.45 -16.50 30.65
C LYS A 148 41.51 -18.01 30.32
N LEU A 149 40.80 -18.45 29.28
CA LEU A 149 40.74 -19.84 28.85
C LEU A 149 41.60 -20.06 27.60
N LYS A 150 42.15 -21.27 27.44
CA LYS A 150 42.79 -21.68 26.19
C LYS A 150 41.73 -21.76 25.09
N LEU A 151 42.06 -21.27 23.89
CA LEU A 151 41.15 -21.15 22.74
C LEU A 151 40.29 -22.40 22.45
N PRO A 152 40.81 -23.65 22.40
CA PRO A 152 39.99 -24.82 22.09
C PRO A 152 38.97 -25.14 23.20
N TYR A 153 39.31 -24.89 24.47
CA TYR A 153 38.39 -25.10 25.59
C TYR A 153 37.30 -24.04 25.61
N ASP A 154 37.65 -22.77 25.37
CA ASP A 154 36.67 -21.67 25.28
C ASP A 154 35.71 -21.88 24.10
N PHE A 155 36.24 -22.30 22.95
CA PHE A 155 35.44 -22.67 21.78
C PHE A 155 34.50 -23.84 22.09
N GLY A 156 35.03 -24.92 22.68
CA GLY A 156 34.25 -26.09 23.05
C GLY A 156 33.12 -25.77 24.02
N ILE A 157 33.38 -24.98 25.06
CA ILE A 157 32.36 -24.52 26.02
C ILE A 157 31.31 -23.63 25.33
N SER A 158 31.72 -22.75 24.42
CA SER A 158 30.79 -21.87 23.70
C SER A 158 29.84 -22.65 22.79
N VAL A 159 30.37 -23.62 22.05
CA VAL A 159 29.58 -24.55 21.24
C VAL A 159 28.67 -25.39 22.13
N LEU A 160 29.20 -25.90 23.24
CA LEU A 160 28.45 -26.66 24.22
C LEU A 160 27.27 -25.83 24.76
N ILE A 161 27.46 -24.56 25.13
CA ILE A 161 26.37 -23.69 25.59
C ILE A 161 25.33 -23.47 24.48
N ALA A 162 25.77 -23.24 23.24
CA ALA A 162 24.88 -23.06 22.10
C ALA A 162 24.04 -24.30 21.79
N ILE A 163 24.56 -25.51 22.05
CA ILE A 163 23.86 -26.80 21.85
C ILE A 163 23.06 -27.21 23.09
N LEU A 164 23.60 -26.98 24.29
CA LEU A 164 22.97 -27.34 25.55
C LEU A 164 21.75 -26.49 25.85
N GLY A 165 21.73 -25.19 25.54
CA GLY A 165 20.52 -24.37 25.72
C GLY A 165 19.27 -24.98 25.07
N PRO A 166 19.32 -25.31 23.76
CA PRO A 166 18.24 -26.00 23.08
C PRO A 166 18.04 -27.43 23.60
N VAL A 167 19.09 -28.23 23.70
CA VAL A 167 18.97 -29.63 24.16
C VAL A 167 18.33 -29.67 25.55
N PHE A 168 18.76 -28.83 26.48
CA PHE A 168 18.18 -28.68 27.80
C PHE A 168 16.73 -28.21 27.73
N TYR A 169 16.38 -27.29 26.85
CA TYR A 169 14.98 -26.90 26.63
C TYR A 169 14.12 -28.07 26.12
N TYR A 170 14.62 -28.80 25.13
CA TYR A 170 13.92 -29.95 24.53
C TYR A 170 13.73 -31.09 25.54
N PHE A 171 14.79 -31.47 26.25
CA PHE A 171 14.72 -32.52 27.27
C PHE A 171 13.91 -32.07 28.49
N PHE A 172 14.10 -30.84 28.97
CA PHE A 172 13.26 -30.32 30.04
C PHE A 172 11.80 -30.34 29.59
N PHE A 173 11.46 -29.80 28.43
CA PHE A 173 10.07 -29.79 28.02
C PHE A 173 9.53 -31.20 27.77
N ILE A 174 10.13 -32.03 26.92
CA ILE A 174 9.55 -33.34 26.58
C ILE A 174 9.63 -34.33 27.74
N LEU A 175 10.73 -34.35 28.49
CA LEU A 175 10.93 -35.32 29.57
C LEU A 175 10.23 -34.85 30.85
N PHE A 176 10.45 -33.59 31.28
CA PHE A 176 9.81 -33.07 32.51
C PHE A 176 8.31 -32.84 32.32
N MET A 177 7.86 -32.29 31.18
CA MET A 177 6.41 -32.16 30.93
C MET A 177 5.77 -33.52 30.61
N GLY A 178 6.45 -34.43 29.92
CA GLY A 178 5.91 -35.76 29.62
C GLY A 178 5.75 -36.67 30.85
N LEU A 179 6.60 -36.51 31.86
CA LEU A 179 6.57 -37.28 33.11
C LEU A 179 5.67 -36.66 34.21
N MET A 180 5.38 -35.36 34.13
CA MET A 180 4.51 -34.69 35.10
C MET A 180 3.03 -34.99 34.81
N SER A 181 2.29 -35.43 35.84
CA SER A 181 0.85 -35.67 35.71
C SER A 181 0.11 -34.39 35.25
N HIS A 182 -0.98 -34.56 34.49
CA HIS A 182 -1.78 -33.45 33.95
C HIS A 182 -2.24 -32.44 35.03
N ARG A 183 -2.33 -32.88 36.31
CA ARG A 183 -2.61 -32.03 37.47
C ARG A 183 -1.50 -31.03 37.79
N PHE A 184 -0.22 -31.40 37.68
CA PHE A 184 0.90 -30.51 37.98
C PHE A 184 1.06 -29.42 36.90
N MET A 185 0.63 -29.71 35.66
CA MET A 185 0.65 -28.74 34.56
C MET A 185 -0.27 -27.54 34.76
N ILE A 186 -1.39 -27.72 35.46
CA ILE A 186 -2.34 -26.64 35.75
C ILE A 186 -1.71 -25.63 36.74
N TYR A 187 -0.79 -26.09 37.60
CA TYR A 187 -0.16 -25.26 38.62
C TYR A 187 1.16 -24.62 38.20
N LEU A 188 1.78 -25.06 37.11
CA LEU A 188 3.04 -24.45 36.66
C LEU A 188 2.72 -23.09 36.02
N PRO A 189 3.13 -21.96 36.62
CA PRO A 189 2.71 -20.65 36.13
C PRO A 189 3.26 -20.43 34.72
N GLN A 190 2.43 -19.94 33.81
CA GLN A 190 2.82 -19.55 32.44
C GLN A 190 4.09 -18.68 32.42
N TYR A 191 4.29 -17.84 33.45
CA TYR A 191 5.47 -16.99 33.59
C TYR A 191 6.78 -17.77 33.75
N VAL A 192 6.77 -18.93 34.42
CA VAL A 192 7.97 -19.78 34.56
C VAL A 192 8.40 -20.32 33.20
N PHE A 193 7.44 -20.75 32.38
CA PHE A 193 7.70 -21.21 31.02
C PHE A 193 8.30 -20.11 30.14
N VAL A 194 7.71 -18.91 30.18
CA VAL A 194 8.22 -17.76 29.41
C VAL A 194 9.62 -17.34 29.88
N ALA A 195 9.86 -17.29 31.19
CA ALA A 195 11.19 -16.97 31.74
C ALA A 195 12.25 -17.99 31.31
N PHE A 196 11.91 -19.27 31.35
CA PHE A 196 12.79 -20.34 30.90
C PHE A 196 13.08 -20.23 29.39
N PHE A 197 12.05 -19.99 28.58
CA PHE A 197 12.19 -19.81 27.13
C PHE A 197 13.11 -18.64 26.78
N ILE A 198 12.92 -17.49 27.43
CA ILE A 198 13.76 -16.30 27.25
C ILE A 198 15.21 -16.63 27.65
N THR A 199 15.40 -17.28 28.80
CA THR A 199 16.75 -17.63 29.30
C THR A 199 17.48 -18.57 28.34
N ALA A 200 16.81 -19.62 27.85
CA ALA A 200 17.38 -20.55 26.87
C ALA A 200 17.77 -19.84 25.56
N THR A 201 16.91 -18.94 25.08
CA THR A 201 17.15 -18.14 23.88
C THR A 201 18.36 -17.22 24.05
N VAL A 202 18.48 -16.53 25.20
CA VAL A 202 19.65 -15.69 25.52
C VAL A 202 20.92 -16.52 25.59
N MET A 203 20.89 -17.71 26.19
CA MET A 203 22.04 -18.62 26.27
C MET A 203 22.50 -19.10 24.88
N ILE A 204 21.57 -19.48 23.99
CA ILE A 204 21.89 -19.84 22.60
C ILE A 204 22.57 -18.68 21.90
N PHE A 205 21.98 -17.50 22.00
CA PHE A 205 22.50 -16.32 21.33
C PHE A 205 23.90 -15.94 21.81
N PHE A 206 24.12 -16.04 23.13
CA PHE A 206 25.43 -15.86 23.74
C PHE A 206 26.46 -16.87 23.24
N GLY A 207 26.13 -18.17 23.28
CA GLY A 207 26.99 -19.24 22.81
C GLY A 207 27.30 -19.10 21.32
N PHE A 208 26.31 -18.72 20.51
CA PHE A 208 26.47 -18.51 19.07
C PHE A 208 27.42 -17.35 18.74
N ILE A 209 27.18 -16.15 19.29
CA ILE A 209 28.04 -14.99 19.04
C ILE A 209 29.47 -15.31 19.44
N ARG A 210 29.66 -15.89 20.63
CA ARG A 210 30.99 -16.23 21.14
C ARG A 210 31.68 -17.26 20.24
N THR A 211 30.98 -18.32 19.85
CA THR A 211 31.47 -19.33 18.90
C THR A 211 31.89 -18.69 17.58
N LEU A 212 31.09 -17.77 17.04
CA LEU A 212 31.38 -17.09 15.78
C LEU A 212 32.65 -16.25 15.86
N VAL A 213 32.79 -15.43 16.90
CA VAL A 213 33.96 -14.57 17.08
C VAL A 213 35.22 -15.39 17.31
N LEU A 214 35.13 -16.46 18.12
CA LEU A 214 36.23 -17.39 18.35
C LEU A 214 36.62 -18.15 17.07
N SER A 215 35.63 -18.62 16.29
CA SER A 215 35.85 -19.27 14.98
C SER A 215 36.61 -18.34 14.04
N TYR A 216 36.17 -17.08 13.95
CA TYR A 216 36.84 -16.10 13.10
C TYR A 216 38.28 -15.87 13.56
N ASN A 217 38.51 -15.70 14.86
CA ASN A 217 39.86 -15.45 15.38
C ASN A 217 40.78 -16.65 15.15
N PHE A 218 40.28 -17.87 15.34
CA PHE A 218 41.00 -19.11 15.03
C PHE A 218 41.32 -19.24 13.53
N ILE A 219 40.36 -18.94 12.66
CA ILE A 219 40.56 -19.01 11.20
C ILE A 219 41.52 -17.92 10.73
N SER A 220 41.52 -16.76 11.40
CA SER A 220 42.41 -15.65 11.07
C SER A 220 43.90 -15.98 11.23
N THR A 221 44.25 -17.01 12.02
CA THR A 221 45.63 -17.48 12.19
C THR A 221 46.05 -18.55 11.18
N LYS A 222 45.12 -19.15 10.42
CA LYS A 222 45.36 -20.25 9.47
C LYS A 222 45.64 -19.81 8.02
N GLY A 223 45.87 -18.52 7.78
CA GLY A 223 46.16 -17.97 6.45
C GLY A 223 44.92 -17.50 5.66
N ASP A 224 45.13 -16.95 4.46
CA ASP A 224 44.08 -16.25 3.71
C ASP A 224 43.06 -17.18 3.05
N VAL A 225 43.48 -18.39 2.65
CA VAL A 225 42.57 -19.41 2.08
C VAL A 225 41.49 -19.78 3.10
N ALA A 226 41.86 -20.01 4.37
CA ALA A 226 40.91 -20.34 5.42
C ALA A 226 39.93 -19.18 5.69
N LYS A 227 40.41 -17.93 5.70
CA LYS A 227 39.57 -16.73 5.83
C LYS A 227 38.59 -16.61 4.66
N MET A 228 39.03 -16.92 3.45
CA MET A 228 38.20 -16.91 2.24
C MET A 228 37.11 -17.98 2.32
N MET A 229 37.45 -19.22 2.68
CA MET A 229 36.47 -20.31 2.85
C MET A 229 35.41 -19.97 3.89
N PHE A 230 35.81 -19.42 5.05
CA PHE A 230 34.88 -18.98 6.08
C PHE A 230 33.92 -17.88 5.56
N ALA A 231 34.45 -16.97 4.76
CA ALA A 231 33.66 -15.92 4.13
C ALA A 231 32.69 -16.47 3.08
N ILE A 232 33.08 -17.46 2.29
CA ILE A 232 32.20 -18.12 1.32
C ILE A 232 31.01 -18.76 2.03
N ILE A 233 31.24 -19.44 3.14
CA ILE A 233 30.16 -20.07 3.93
C ILE A 233 29.17 -19.02 4.43
N ILE A 234 29.66 -17.91 5.01
CA ILE A 234 28.80 -16.89 5.63
C ILE A 234 28.17 -15.93 4.62
N ALA A 235 28.89 -15.55 3.57
CA ALA A 235 28.45 -14.49 2.65
C ALA A 235 27.75 -15.03 1.40
N LEU A 236 28.02 -16.27 0.99
CA LEU A 236 27.39 -16.89 -0.18
C LEU A 236 26.47 -18.04 0.22
N ILE A 237 27.02 -19.11 0.82
CA ILE A 237 26.27 -20.35 1.08
C ILE A 237 25.11 -20.09 2.03
N GLY A 238 25.37 -19.42 3.17
CA GLY A 238 24.34 -19.11 4.16
C GLY A 238 23.17 -18.30 3.58
N PRO A 239 23.42 -17.12 2.96
CA PRO A 239 22.35 -16.30 2.38
C PRO A 239 21.59 -17.00 1.25
N VAL A 240 22.28 -17.72 0.35
CA VAL A 240 21.63 -18.48 -0.73
C VAL A 240 20.78 -19.61 -0.16
N ALA A 241 21.27 -20.35 0.83
CA ALA A 241 20.48 -21.35 1.54
C ALA A 241 19.25 -20.73 2.23
N GLY A 242 19.41 -19.53 2.80
CA GLY A 242 18.30 -18.75 3.37
C GLY A 242 17.25 -18.35 2.34
N LEU A 243 17.65 -17.95 1.13
CA LEU A 243 16.73 -17.61 0.03
C LEU A 243 16.02 -18.85 -0.54
N LEU A 244 16.73 -19.96 -0.70
CA LEU A 244 16.14 -21.23 -1.11
C LEU A 244 15.12 -21.72 -0.09
N LEU A 245 15.43 -21.58 1.21
CA LEU A 245 14.48 -21.87 2.27
C LEU A 245 13.28 -20.93 2.21
N ASN A 246 13.51 -19.64 1.98
CA ASN A 246 12.43 -18.66 1.88
C ASN A 246 11.42 -18.99 0.78
N LYS A 247 11.83 -19.71 -0.27
CA LYS A 247 10.94 -20.23 -1.31
C LYS A 247 9.96 -21.27 -0.76
N ILE A 248 10.40 -22.11 0.19
CA ILE A 248 9.58 -23.14 0.84
C ILE A 248 8.70 -22.51 1.93
N MET A 249 9.28 -21.62 2.74
CA MET A 249 8.61 -20.92 3.82
C MET A 249 8.87 -19.40 3.72
N PRO A 250 7.95 -18.61 3.15
CA PRO A 250 8.13 -17.17 2.98
C PRO A 250 7.99 -16.46 4.33
N PHE A 251 9.08 -16.44 5.09
CA PHE A 251 9.20 -15.84 6.41
C PHE A 251 10.52 -15.05 6.55
N PRO A 252 10.52 -13.87 7.21
CA PRO A 252 9.35 -13.10 7.65
C PRO A 252 8.52 -12.52 6.51
N ALA A 253 9.01 -12.63 5.29
CA ALA A 253 8.42 -12.09 4.06
C ALA A 253 8.86 -12.89 2.83
N ASP A 254 8.35 -12.51 1.65
CA ASP A 254 8.77 -13.08 0.36
C ASP A 254 10.00 -12.34 -0.17
N PHE A 255 11.15 -13.03 -0.20
CA PHE A 255 12.42 -12.53 -0.72
C PHE A 255 12.77 -13.11 -2.10
N GLN A 256 11.82 -13.69 -2.83
CA GLN A 256 12.07 -14.38 -4.11
C GLN A 256 12.24 -13.43 -5.31
N SER A 257 12.44 -12.13 -5.08
CA SER A 257 12.69 -11.17 -6.16
C SER A 257 14.08 -11.38 -6.76
N THR A 258 14.18 -11.33 -8.09
CA THR A 258 15.44 -11.47 -8.85
C THR A 258 16.54 -10.54 -8.32
N TRP A 259 16.18 -9.30 -7.95
CA TRP A 259 17.16 -8.33 -7.42
C TRP A 259 17.75 -8.73 -6.08
N VAL A 260 17.03 -9.48 -5.24
CA VAL A 260 17.56 -9.98 -3.97
C VAL A 260 18.65 -11.01 -4.21
N TYR A 261 18.44 -11.91 -5.18
CA TYR A 261 19.46 -12.89 -5.60
C TYR A 261 20.71 -12.22 -6.18
N VAL A 262 20.51 -11.26 -7.09
CA VAL A 262 21.62 -10.49 -7.68
C VAL A 262 22.43 -9.75 -6.60
N LEU A 263 21.77 -9.05 -5.68
CA LEU A 263 22.45 -8.35 -4.59
C LEU A 263 23.16 -9.31 -3.62
N THR A 264 22.59 -10.51 -3.41
CA THR A 264 23.21 -11.54 -2.56
C THR A 264 24.54 -12.01 -3.16
N VAL A 265 24.56 -12.32 -4.45
CA VAL A 265 25.79 -12.76 -5.14
C VAL A 265 26.82 -11.63 -5.20
N ILE A 266 26.41 -10.42 -5.57
CA ILE A 266 27.32 -9.26 -5.64
C ILE A 266 27.91 -8.95 -4.26
N ASN A 267 27.08 -8.90 -3.22
CA ASN A 267 27.52 -8.68 -1.84
C ASN A 267 28.47 -9.80 -1.39
N ALA A 268 28.18 -11.07 -1.74
CA ALA A 268 29.05 -12.19 -1.43
C ALA A 268 30.44 -12.03 -2.05
N LEU A 269 30.52 -11.75 -3.35
CA LEU A 269 31.78 -11.57 -4.07
C LEU A 269 32.65 -10.47 -3.42
N ILE A 270 32.04 -9.34 -3.08
CA ILE A 270 32.72 -8.21 -2.44
C ILE A 270 33.16 -8.54 -1.00
N VAL A 271 32.32 -9.25 -0.25
CA VAL A 271 32.61 -9.64 1.14
C VAL A 271 33.59 -10.81 1.21
N ILE A 272 33.80 -11.62 0.16
CA ILE A 272 34.75 -12.74 0.18
C ILE A 272 36.20 -12.25 0.07
N ILE A 273 36.46 -11.23 -0.76
CA ILE A 273 37.80 -10.65 -0.99
C ILE A 273 38.37 -10.14 0.34
N PRO A 274 39.59 -10.52 0.77
CA PRO A 274 40.21 -10.04 2.01
C PRO A 274 40.47 -8.51 2.00
N CYS A 275 40.88 -7.93 3.13
CA CYS A 275 41.33 -6.54 3.15
C CYS A 275 42.63 -6.42 2.35
N VAL A 276 42.68 -5.45 1.45
CA VAL A 276 43.83 -5.19 0.57
C VAL A 276 44.64 -4.04 1.16
N GLU A 277 45.95 -4.20 1.29
CA GLU A 277 46.85 -3.17 1.85
C GLU A 277 47.25 -2.11 0.81
N GLU A 278 47.17 -2.44 -0.47
CA GLU A 278 47.48 -1.52 -1.57
C GLU A 278 46.51 -0.33 -1.60
N LYS A 279 47.01 0.86 -1.93
CA LYS A 279 46.29 2.14 -1.77
C LYS A 279 45.07 2.26 -2.68
N ILE A 280 45.13 1.76 -3.91
CA ILE A 280 44.02 1.78 -4.86
C ILE A 280 43.01 0.68 -4.48
N GLY A 281 43.49 -0.53 -4.20
CA GLY A 281 42.69 -1.68 -3.78
C GLY A 281 41.88 -1.41 -2.51
N SER A 282 42.49 -0.81 -1.47
CA SER A 282 41.79 -0.44 -0.24
C SER A 282 40.66 0.58 -0.48
N ARG A 283 40.89 1.58 -1.34
CA ARG A 283 39.85 2.57 -1.72
C ARG A 283 38.70 1.94 -2.50
N LEU A 284 39.01 1.07 -3.47
CA LEU A 284 38.00 0.35 -4.24
C LEU A 284 37.17 -0.58 -3.34
N MET A 285 37.81 -1.30 -2.43
CA MET A 285 37.12 -2.19 -1.48
C MET A 285 36.27 -1.41 -0.49
N LEU A 286 36.74 -0.26 0.00
CA LEU A 286 35.92 0.64 0.84
C LEU A 286 34.65 1.05 0.10
N CYS A 287 34.76 1.55 -1.14
CA CYS A 287 33.60 1.97 -1.93
C CYS A 287 32.65 0.79 -2.21
N ALA A 288 33.18 -0.37 -2.63
CA ALA A 288 32.38 -1.55 -2.98
C ALA A 288 31.65 -2.14 -1.76
N ARG A 289 32.32 -2.24 -0.60
CA ARG A 289 31.69 -2.71 0.64
C ARG A 289 30.71 -1.68 1.19
N SER A 290 31.04 -0.39 1.17
CA SER A 290 30.08 0.66 1.54
C SER A 290 28.83 0.66 0.65
N LEU A 291 28.96 0.40 -0.64
CA LEU A 291 27.83 0.32 -1.59
C LEU A 291 26.87 -0.84 -1.30
N THR A 292 27.41 -2.00 -0.90
CA THR A 292 26.62 -3.22 -0.61
C THR A 292 26.23 -3.38 0.85
N PHE A 293 26.84 -2.61 1.76
CA PHE A 293 26.51 -2.62 3.19
C PHE A 293 25.03 -2.34 3.51
N PRO A 294 24.30 -1.42 2.83
CA PRO A 294 22.87 -1.21 3.07
C PRO A 294 22.03 -2.46 2.85
N PHE A 295 22.41 -3.32 1.89
CA PHE A 295 21.74 -4.60 1.67
C PHE A 295 21.96 -5.56 2.84
N THR A 296 23.22 -5.71 3.29
CA THR A 296 23.53 -6.53 4.48
C THR A 296 22.82 -6.00 5.73
N PHE A 297 22.83 -4.68 5.92
CA PHE A 297 22.16 -4.02 7.05
C PHE A 297 20.64 -4.19 7.00
N TYR A 298 20.04 -4.06 5.82
CA TYR A 298 18.61 -4.29 5.62
C TYR A 298 18.22 -5.72 6.02
N VAL A 299 18.91 -6.73 5.48
CA VAL A 299 18.61 -8.14 5.81
C VAL A 299 18.82 -8.38 7.31
N PHE A 300 19.88 -7.85 7.92
CA PHE A 300 20.09 -7.92 9.37
C PHE A 300 18.91 -7.34 10.16
N VAL A 301 18.52 -6.09 9.88
CA VAL A 301 17.43 -5.40 10.59
C VAL A 301 16.08 -6.11 10.41
N VAL A 302 15.83 -6.70 9.23
CA VAL A 302 14.58 -7.43 8.99
C VAL A 302 14.48 -8.72 9.79
N PHE A 303 15.60 -9.45 9.97
CA PHE A 303 15.60 -10.70 10.72
C PHE A 303 15.81 -10.51 12.23
N LEU A 304 16.36 -9.38 12.65
CA LEU A 304 16.70 -9.08 14.04
C LEU A 304 15.50 -9.21 15.02
N PRO A 305 14.28 -8.72 14.73
CA PRO A 305 13.09 -8.92 15.57
C PRO A 305 12.73 -10.38 15.83
N PHE A 306 13.09 -11.27 14.91
CA PHE A 306 12.71 -12.68 14.93
C PHE A 306 13.77 -13.58 15.56
N LEU A 307 14.89 -13.00 16.00
CA LEU A 307 15.95 -13.74 16.67
C LEU A 307 15.46 -14.51 17.93
N PRO A 308 14.48 -14.02 18.73
CA PRO A 308 13.91 -14.81 19.81
C PRO A 308 13.18 -16.08 19.36
N LEU A 309 12.69 -16.10 18.11
CA LEU A 309 12.03 -17.25 17.52
C LEU A 309 13.01 -18.27 16.94
N ALA A 310 14.33 -18.01 17.02
CA ALA A 310 15.34 -18.94 16.52
C ALA A 310 15.28 -20.30 17.22
N LEU A 311 15.03 -20.33 18.53
CA LEU A 311 14.93 -21.58 19.30
C LEU A 311 13.74 -22.45 18.81
N PRO A 312 12.49 -21.95 18.74
CA PRO A 312 11.37 -22.68 18.14
C PRO A 312 11.63 -23.11 16.69
N ALA A 313 12.18 -22.21 15.86
CA ALA A 313 12.42 -22.47 14.45
C ALA A 313 13.49 -23.57 14.23
N MET A 314 14.46 -23.65 15.14
CA MET A 314 15.47 -24.70 15.11
C MET A 314 14.87 -26.07 15.42
N PHE A 315 13.95 -26.18 16.38
CA PHE A 315 13.30 -27.44 16.72
C PHE A 315 12.27 -27.91 15.71
N ALA A 316 11.43 -26.99 15.24
CA ALA A 316 10.35 -27.37 14.34
C ALA A 316 10.90 -27.93 13.02
N MET A 317 12.04 -27.40 12.53
CA MET A 317 12.46 -27.62 11.15
C MET A 317 13.97 -27.51 10.88
N GLY A 318 14.82 -27.34 11.91
CA GLY A 318 16.26 -27.10 11.73
C GLY A 318 16.63 -25.70 11.22
N PHE A 319 15.64 -24.81 11.03
CA PHE A 319 15.78 -23.54 10.32
C PHE A 319 16.28 -22.37 11.18
N GLY A 320 16.29 -22.51 12.52
CA GLY A 320 16.74 -21.45 13.42
C GLY A 320 18.19 -21.00 13.18
N PHE A 321 19.05 -21.87 12.66
CA PHE A 321 20.42 -21.52 12.26
C PHE A 321 20.48 -20.51 11.12
N LEU A 322 19.47 -20.48 10.25
CA LEU A 322 19.43 -19.54 9.12
C LEU A 322 19.06 -18.11 9.57
N PHE A 323 18.39 -17.93 10.71
CA PHE A 323 18.21 -16.59 11.32
C PHE A 323 19.52 -16.02 11.89
N LEU A 324 20.50 -16.88 12.15
CA LEU A 324 21.81 -16.48 12.66
C LEU A 324 22.78 -16.09 11.52
N VAL A 325 22.50 -16.48 10.28
CA VAL A 325 23.32 -16.12 9.11
C VAL A 325 23.34 -14.62 8.85
N PRO A 326 22.22 -13.86 8.84
CA PRO A 326 22.24 -12.41 8.73
C PRO A 326 23.10 -11.72 9.80
N VAL A 327 23.08 -12.25 11.03
CA VAL A 327 23.92 -11.77 12.13
C VAL A 327 25.40 -12.00 11.82
N ALA A 328 25.75 -13.22 11.38
CA ALA A 328 27.10 -13.59 11.01
C ALA A 328 27.64 -12.73 9.86
N LEU A 329 26.84 -12.55 8.82
CA LEU A 329 27.17 -11.73 7.66
C LEU A 329 27.36 -10.26 8.05
N PHE A 330 26.46 -9.70 8.86
CA PHE A 330 26.58 -8.34 9.36
C PHE A 330 27.88 -8.12 10.15
N MET A 331 28.22 -9.04 11.06
CA MET A 331 29.46 -8.97 11.83
C MET A 331 30.70 -9.07 10.93
N LEU A 332 30.72 -10.01 9.98
CA LEU A 332 31.81 -10.18 9.03
C LEU A 332 31.99 -8.96 8.13
N HIS A 333 30.91 -8.45 7.55
CA HIS A 333 30.92 -7.29 6.65
C HIS A 333 31.37 -6.03 7.41
N THR A 334 30.83 -5.78 8.61
CA THR A 334 31.23 -4.64 9.45
C THR A 334 32.72 -4.68 9.80
N LYS A 335 33.25 -5.87 10.13
CA LYS A 335 34.68 -6.03 10.44
C LYS A 335 35.57 -5.73 9.24
N ARG A 336 35.20 -6.22 8.06
CA ARG A 336 35.93 -5.95 6.81
C ARG A 336 35.91 -4.47 6.45
N LEU A 337 34.73 -3.85 6.50
CA LEU A 337 34.57 -2.42 6.25
C LEU A 337 35.40 -1.57 7.22
N TYR A 338 35.41 -1.91 8.52
CA TYR A 338 36.25 -1.24 9.51
C TYR A 338 37.75 -1.40 9.21
N GLY A 339 38.16 -2.58 8.73
CA GLY A 339 39.51 -2.83 8.24
C GLY A 339 39.89 -1.90 7.10
N ASP A 340 39.04 -1.76 6.09
CA ASP A 340 39.31 -0.89 4.94
C ASP A 340 39.34 0.59 5.33
N VAL A 341 38.47 1.03 6.24
CA VAL A 341 38.54 2.39 6.79
C VAL A 341 39.89 2.62 7.45
N LYS A 342 40.38 1.68 8.26
CA LYS A 342 41.68 1.80 8.93
C LYS A 342 42.83 1.88 7.93
N GLU A 343 42.83 1.04 6.90
CA GLU A 343 43.87 1.05 5.87
C GLU A 343 43.80 2.31 4.99
N CYS A 344 42.60 2.75 4.60
CA CYS A 344 42.42 3.98 3.83
C CYS A 344 42.85 5.23 4.59
N LEU A 345 42.64 5.28 5.91
CA LEU A 345 43.08 6.39 6.77
C LEU A 345 44.61 6.51 6.86
N LYS A 346 45.38 5.44 6.55
CA LYS A 346 46.84 5.53 6.47
C LYS A 346 47.31 6.30 5.23
N ALA A 347 46.53 6.28 4.15
CA ALA A 347 46.94 6.77 2.83
C ALA A 347 46.08 7.93 2.28
N SER A 348 44.99 8.28 2.96
CA SER A 348 43.99 9.28 2.55
C SER A 348 43.53 10.13 3.74
N SER A 349 42.97 11.32 3.47
CA SER A 349 42.45 12.18 4.54
C SER A 349 41.18 11.59 5.20
N PRO A 350 40.96 11.84 6.50
CA PRO A 350 39.74 11.38 7.19
C PRO A 350 38.45 11.89 6.53
N ALA A 351 38.46 13.11 6.01
CA ALA A 351 37.34 13.71 5.30
C ALA A 351 37.00 12.94 4.01
N PHE A 352 38.01 12.54 3.23
CA PHE A 352 37.80 11.74 2.03
C PHE A 352 37.19 10.37 2.36
N VAL A 353 37.75 9.65 3.34
CA VAL A 353 37.24 8.32 3.74
C VAL A 353 35.79 8.41 4.21
N PHE A 354 35.46 9.44 4.99
CA PHE A 354 34.10 9.68 5.45
C PHE A 354 33.14 10.01 4.30
N LEU A 355 33.49 10.96 3.42
CA LEU A 355 32.65 11.37 2.28
C LEU A 355 32.46 10.22 1.28
N ALA A 356 33.52 9.51 0.93
CA ALA A 356 33.45 8.37 0.01
C ALA A 356 32.56 7.25 0.58
N GLY A 357 32.74 6.92 1.87
CA GLY A 357 31.89 5.96 2.56
C GLY A 357 30.42 6.39 2.60
N LEU A 358 30.15 7.66 2.93
CA LEU A 358 28.80 8.22 3.01
C LEU A 358 28.09 8.22 1.66
N ILE A 359 28.77 8.67 0.60
CA ILE A 359 28.23 8.68 -0.76
C ILE A 359 27.89 7.25 -1.19
N CYS A 360 28.84 6.31 -1.08
CA CYS A 360 28.63 4.92 -1.50
C CYS A 360 27.51 4.24 -0.71
N LEU A 361 27.45 4.44 0.62
CA LEU A 361 26.38 3.93 1.47
C LEU A 361 25.00 4.46 1.06
N SER A 362 24.93 5.67 0.52
CA SER A 362 23.67 6.33 0.16
C SER A 362 23.14 5.94 -1.23
N VAL A 363 23.97 5.39 -2.12
CA VAL A 363 23.57 5.06 -3.51
C VAL A 363 22.39 4.09 -3.56
N LEU A 364 22.46 2.98 -2.81
CA LEU A 364 21.41 1.95 -2.86
C LEU A 364 20.08 2.48 -2.29
N PRO A 365 20.03 3.09 -1.08
CA PRO A 365 18.80 3.74 -0.59
C PRO A 365 18.28 4.84 -1.53
N ALA A 366 19.16 5.69 -2.07
CA ALA A 366 18.76 6.75 -3.00
C ALA A 366 18.16 6.18 -4.29
N SER A 367 18.72 5.08 -4.83
CA SER A 367 18.17 4.43 -6.03
C SER A 367 16.73 3.94 -5.83
N VAL A 368 16.41 3.40 -4.64
CA VAL A 368 15.05 2.99 -4.28
C VAL A 368 14.13 4.20 -4.19
N LEU A 369 14.59 5.29 -3.56
CA LEU A 369 13.80 6.53 -3.45
C LEU A 369 13.54 7.16 -4.82
N CYS A 370 14.56 7.30 -5.66
CA CYS A 370 14.43 7.83 -7.02
C CYS A 370 13.45 6.98 -7.85
N LYS A 371 13.53 5.65 -7.76
CA LYS A 371 12.56 4.75 -8.39
C LYS A 371 11.14 5.05 -7.90
N ASN A 372 10.93 5.16 -6.58
CA ASN A 372 9.61 5.43 -6.02
C ASN A 372 9.05 6.79 -6.46
N PHE A 373 9.87 7.84 -6.50
CA PHE A 373 9.44 9.16 -6.98
C PHE A 373 9.06 9.13 -8.46
N TYR A 374 9.84 8.42 -9.27
CA TYR A 374 9.53 8.22 -10.69
C TYR A 374 8.23 7.42 -10.87
N ASP A 375 8.05 6.34 -10.11
CA ASP A 375 6.84 5.50 -10.13
C ASP A 375 5.60 6.30 -9.70
N ARG A 376 5.73 7.17 -8.69
CA ARG A 376 4.66 8.07 -8.25
C ARG A 376 4.26 9.04 -9.36
N ALA A 377 5.23 9.69 -9.98
CA ALA A 377 4.98 10.64 -11.07
C ALA A 377 4.33 9.95 -12.28
N ALA A 378 4.82 8.77 -12.64
CA ALA A 378 4.24 7.97 -13.72
C ALA A 378 2.81 7.51 -13.39
N LEU A 379 2.55 7.03 -12.16
CA LEU A 379 1.21 6.62 -11.75
C LEU A 379 0.21 7.79 -11.79
N ARG A 380 0.60 8.99 -11.36
CA ARG A 380 -0.25 10.18 -11.47
C ARG A 380 -0.61 10.46 -12.93
N LYS A 381 0.37 10.51 -13.83
CA LYS A 381 0.13 10.68 -15.27
C LYS A 381 -0.81 9.60 -15.83
N ILE A 382 -0.65 8.35 -15.40
CA ILE A 382 -1.52 7.25 -15.80
C ILE A 382 -2.96 7.46 -15.29
N LEU A 383 -3.13 7.81 -14.01
CA LEU A 383 -4.46 8.03 -13.41
C LEU A 383 -5.15 9.25 -14.01
N ASP A 384 -4.43 10.34 -14.21
CA ASP A 384 -4.93 11.55 -14.84
C ASP A 384 -5.37 11.26 -16.28
N TYR A 385 -4.58 10.47 -17.01
CA TYR A 385 -4.92 10.05 -18.38
C TYR A 385 -6.20 9.21 -18.46
N VAL A 386 -6.40 8.26 -17.54
CA VAL A 386 -7.53 7.32 -17.59
C VAL A 386 -8.79 7.90 -16.96
N TYR A 387 -8.68 8.58 -15.80
CA TYR A 387 -9.84 8.98 -15.00
C TYR A 387 -10.09 10.49 -14.95
N ALA A 388 -9.16 11.32 -15.41
CA ALA A 388 -9.37 12.76 -15.56
C ALA A 388 -8.97 13.28 -16.97
N PRO A 389 -9.35 12.58 -18.07
CA PRO A 389 -8.97 13.02 -19.41
C PRO A 389 -9.64 14.34 -19.79
N ASP A 390 -8.84 15.28 -20.28
CA ASP A 390 -9.34 16.44 -21.02
C ASP A 390 -9.58 16.03 -22.48
N TYR A 391 -10.83 15.70 -22.80
CA TYR A 391 -11.24 15.27 -24.13
C TYR A 391 -11.15 16.38 -25.20
N SER A 392 -10.96 17.65 -24.79
CA SER A 392 -10.81 18.76 -25.74
C SER A 392 -9.40 18.86 -26.33
N LYS A 393 -8.41 18.23 -25.68
CA LYS A 393 -7.00 18.24 -26.10
C LYS A 393 -6.57 16.87 -26.60
N GLU A 394 -5.55 16.84 -27.44
CA GLU A 394 -4.86 15.59 -27.78
C GLU A 394 -4.08 15.06 -26.59
N ALA A 395 -4.74 14.30 -25.72
CA ALA A 395 -4.09 13.71 -24.57
C ALA A 395 -3.14 12.58 -25.01
N LYS A 396 -1.85 12.80 -24.76
CA LYS A 396 -0.76 11.82 -24.83
C LYS A 396 -0.37 11.40 -23.42
N CYS A 397 -0.34 10.09 -23.14
CA CYS A 397 0.21 9.58 -21.89
C CYS A 397 1.74 9.56 -22.02
N ASP A 398 2.42 10.50 -21.36
CA ASP A 398 3.89 10.61 -21.34
C ASP A 398 4.50 9.63 -20.32
N VAL A 399 4.19 8.34 -20.50
CA VAL A 399 4.69 7.20 -19.73
C VAL A 399 4.85 6.01 -20.68
N SER A 400 5.99 5.32 -20.63
CA SER A 400 6.18 4.13 -21.45
C SER A 400 5.24 3.00 -21.04
N LEU A 401 4.78 2.22 -22.02
CA LEU A 401 3.84 1.13 -21.76
C LEU A 401 4.41 0.09 -20.79
N GLU A 402 5.67 -0.31 -20.95
CA GLU A 402 6.34 -1.23 -20.02
C GLU A 402 6.33 -0.70 -18.59
N LYS A 403 6.54 0.61 -18.43
CA LYS A 403 6.52 1.22 -17.11
C LYS A 403 5.14 1.18 -16.49
N ALA A 404 4.11 1.54 -17.25
CA ALA A 404 2.72 1.44 -16.80
C ALA A 404 2.37 0.00 -16.38
N LYS A 405 2.73 -0.99 -17.20
CA LYS A 405 2.55 -2.43 -16.87
C LYS A 405 3.26 -2.79 -15.57
N SER A 406 4.52 -2.38 -15.40
CA SER A 406 5.31 -2.71 -14.22
C SER A 406 4.73 -2.14 -12.92
N ILE A 407 4.26 -0.88 -12.95
CA ILE A 407 3.69 -0.21 -11.76
C ILE A 407 2.37 -0.88 -11.36
N LEU A 408 1.50 -1.15 -12.33
CA LEU A 408 0.21 -1.80 -12.10
C LEU A 408 0.39 -3.24 -11.59
N TYR A 409 1.35 -3.97 -12.14
CA TYR A 409 1.68 -5.32 -11.68
C TYR A 409 2.25 -5.32 -10.25
N GLU A 410 3.16 -4.38 -9.92
CA GLU A 410 3.72 -4.26 -8.58
C GLU A 410 2.63 -3.89 -7.55
N MET A 411 1.65 -3.07 -7.95
CA MET A 411 0.49 -2.75 -7.12
C MET A 411 -0.33 -3.99 -6.77
N THR A 412 -0.64 -4.82 -7.76
CA THR A 412 -1.33 -6.10 -7.56
C THR A 412 -0.52 -7.02 -6.66
N LYS A 413 0.79 -7.15 -6.90
CA LYS A 413 1.69 -7.98 -6.09
C LYS A 413 1.68 -7.60 -4.61
N ILE A 414 1.77 -6.29 -4.32
CA ILE A 414 1.71 -5.78 -2.94
C ILE A 414 0.34 -6.04 -2.31
N LYS A 415 -0.74 -5.85 -3.08
CA LYS A 415 -2.12 -6.10 -2.64
C LYS A 415 -2.38 -7.57 -2.33
N GLU A 416 -1.88 -8.48 -3.16
CA GLU A 416 -1.98 -9.94 -3.00
C GLU A 416 -1.01 -10.50 -1.94
N GLY A 417 -0.15 -9.65 -1.38
CA GLY A 417 0.59 -9.94 -0.16
C GLY A 417 2.04 -10.37 -0.33
N ALA A 418 2.59 -10.27 -1.54
CA ALA A 418 4.03 -10.31 -1.74
C ALA A 418 4.63 -8.98 -1.25
N TYR A 419 5.04 -8.99 0.02
CA TYR A 419 5.43 -7.82 0.78
C TYR A 419 6.88 -7.95 1.23
N MET A 420 7.71 -6.95 0.91
CA MET A 420 9.03 -6.78 1.49
C MET A 420 8.95 -5.89 2.74
N PRO A 421 9.49 -6.31 3.90
CA PRO A 421 9.43 -5.52 5.12
C PRO A 421 10.08 -4.16 4.93
N PHE A 422 9.43 -3.13 5.46
CA PHE A 422 9.75 -1.70 5.30
C PHE A 422 9.59 -1.16 3.87
N LEU A 423 10.14 -1.83 2.87
CA LEU A 423 10.18 -1.35 1.48
C LEU A 423 8.80 -1.30 0.84
N SER A 424 7.98 -2.34 0.97
CA SER A 424 6.64 -2.34 0.38
C SER A 424 5.70 -1.35 1.08
N GLY A 425 5.85 -1.15 2.40
CA GLY A 425 5.11 -0.13 3.14
C GLY A 425 5.50 1.29 2.72
N MET A 426 6.81 1.55 2.58
CA MET A 426 7.34 2.80 2.06
C MET A 426 6.88 3.04 0.61
N TYR A 427 6.93 2.02 -0.25
CA TYR A 427 6.45 2.10 -1.63
C TYR A 427 4.96 2.43 -1.68
N LYS A 428 4.12 1.72 -0.91
CA LYS A 428 2.68 2.01 -0.82
C LYS A 428 2.42 3.47 -0.42
N ARG A 429 3.10 3.96 0.60
CA ARG A 429 2.91 5.33 1.09
C ARG A 429 3.43 6.39 0.10
N MET A 430 4.59 6.16 -0.51
CA MET A 430 5.21 7.14 -1.42
C MET A 430 4.58 7.16 -2.81
N VAL A 431 4.22 5.99 -3.35
CA VAL A 431 3.75 5.85 -4.74
C VAL A 431 2.24 5.93 -4.81
N PHE A 432 1.53 5.27 -3.88
CA PHE A 432 0.07 5.19 -3.90
C PHE A 432 -0.60 6.20 -2.98
N ASP A 433 0.14 7.01 -2.23
CA ASP A 433 -0.43 7.94 -1.22
C ASP A 433 -1.40 7.22 -0.26
N ASP A 434 -1.05 5.97 0.11
CA ASP A 434 -1.88 5.03 0.87
C ASP A 434 -3.24 4.66 0.25
N MET A 435 -3.53 5.10 -0.97
CA MET A 435 -4.73 4.73 -1.71
C MET A 435 -4.71 3.25 -2.09
N VAL A 436 -5.87 2.61 -2.00
CA VAL A 436 -6.10 1.24 -2.48
C VAL A 436 -7.05 1.30 -3.66
N LEU A 437 -6.51 1.11 -4.87
CA LEU A 437 -7.34 1.01 -6.07
C LEU A 437 -8.12 -0.33 -6.08
N PRO A 438 -9.41 -0.32 -6.49
CA PRO A 438 -10.17 -1.53 -6.74
C PRO A 438 -9.48 -2.44 -7.77
N ASP A 439 -9.62 -3.76 -7.64
CA ASP A 439 -8.99 -4.72 -8.58
C ASP A 439 -9.51 -4.55 -10.00
N SER A 440 -10.80 -4.20 -10.15
CA SER A 440 -11.40 -3.88 -11.45
C SER A 440 -10.68 -2.73 -12.14
N LYS A 441 -10.36 -1.65 -11.39
CA LYS A 441 -9.65 -0.47 -11.91
C LYS A 441 -8.22 -0.81 -12.29
N ILE A 442 -7.51 -1.58 -11.47
CA ILE A 442 -6.13 -2.02 -11.77
C ILE A 442 -6.10 -2.92 -13.01
N LYS A 443 -6.99 -3.91 -13.08
CA LYS A 443 -7.09 -4.83 -14.23
C LYS A 443 -7.49 -4.09 -15.51
N HIS A 444 -8.45 -3.17 -15.43
CA HIS A 444 -8.86 -2.33 -16.55
C HIS A 444 -7.67 -1.51 -17.09
N MET A 445 -6.96 -0.79 -16.23
CA MET A 445 -5.77 -0.03 -16.62
C MET A 445 -4.68 -0.94 -17.18
N TYR A 446 -4.47 -2.10 -16.58
CA TYR A 446 -3.47 -3.05 -17.07
C TYR A 446 -3.83 -3.52 -18.46
N LYS A 447 -5.07 -3.93 -18.72
CA LYS A 447 -5.55 -4.32 -20.04
C LYS A 447 -5.41 -3.18 -21.06
N LEU A 448 -5.70 -1.94 -20.65
CA LEU A 448 -5.56 -0.74 -21.47
C LEU A 448 -4.12 -0.51 -21.94
N PHE A 449 -3.13 -0.55 -21.04
CA PHE A 449 -1.73 -0.30 -21.41
C PHE A 449 -1.00 -1.57 -21.89
N ALA A 450 -1.41 -2.75 -21.44
CA ALA A 450 -0.78 -4.02 -21.78
C ALA A 450 -1.27 -4.63 -23.09
N GLY A 451 -2.56 -4.44 -23.40
CA GLY A 451 -3.26 -5.13 -24.48
C GLY A 451 -3.63 -6.58 -24.16
N GLU A 452 -3.40 -7.04 -22.93
CA GLU A 452 -3.64 -8.41 -22.47
C GLU A 452 -4.18 -8.43 -21.04
N GLU A 453 -4.82 -9.54 -20.67
CA GLU A 453 -5.32 -9.73 -19.30
C GLU A 453 -4.16 -9.91 -18.32
N MET A 454 -4.28 -9.31 -17.14
CA MET A 454 -3.28 -9.45 -16.08
C MET A 454 -3.27 -10.89 -15.56
N ARG A 455 -2.10 -11.54 -15.62
CA ARG A 455 -1.92 -12.86 -15.01
C ARG A 455 -1.95 -12.74 -13.48
N PRO A 456 -2.68 -13.62 -12.77
CA PRO A 456 -2.64 -13.66 -11.31
C PRO A 456 -1.22 -13.98 -10.83
N TYR A 457 -0.78 -13.34 -9.73
CA TYR A 457 0.59 -13.55 -9.21
C TYR A 457 0.75 -14.96 -8.60
N TYR A 458 -0.32 -15.53 -8.02
CA TYR A 458 -0.32 -16.87 -7.44
C TYR A 458 -0.95 -17.92 -8.36
N ASP A 459 -0.22 -18.38 -9.37
CA ASP A 459 -0.63 -19.52 -10.22
C ASP A 459 0.44 -20.63 -10.30
N SER A 460 1.33 -20.74 -9.32
CA SER A 460 2.43 -21.75 -9.35
C SER A 460 2.78 -22.36 -7.99
N PHE A 461 2.32 -23.62 -7.78
CA PHE A 461 2.79 -24.69 -6.86
C PHE A 461 2.80 -24.45 -5.31
N TYR A 462 1.92 -25.06 -4.49
CA TYR A 462 1.76 -26.45 -3.95
C TYR A 462 2.58 -26.79 -2.68
N PHE A 463 1.94 -26.72 -1.49
CA PHE A 463 1.68 -27.81 -0.53
C PHE A 463 1.08 -27.23 0.78
N GLY A 464 -0.09 -27.73 1.19
CA GLY A 464 -0.56 -27.68 2.58
C GLY A 464 -0.76 -26.31 3.25
N ARG A 465 -1.65 -25.45 2.73
CA ARG A 465 -2.06 -24.20 3.42
C ARG A 465 -3.43 -24.25 4.08
N SER A 466 -3.77 -25.40 4.66
CA SER A 466 -4.88 -25.52 5.58
C SER A 466 -4.31 -25.79 6.97
N ARG A 467 -4.47 -24.83 7.89
CA ARG A 467 -4.40 -24.95 9.37
C ARG A 467 -3.19 -24.43 10.17
N ILE A 468 -2.12 -23.86 9.60
CA ILE A 468 -1.09 -23.16 10.42
C ILE A 468 -1.03 -21.67 10.05
N ARG A 469 -2.14 -20.97 10.29
CA ARG A 469 -2.22 -19.51 10.20
C ARG A 469 -2.98 -18.95 11.42
N GLY A 470 -2.58 -19.39 12.61
CA GLY A 470 -2.95 -18.75 13.88
C GLY A 470 -1.80 -17.84 14.31
N GLY A 471 -2.04 -16.53 14.38
CA GLY A 471 -1.10 -15.58 15.00
C GLY A 471 -0.92 -14.26 14.25
N PHE A 472 -0.85 -14.27 12.92
CA PHE A 472 -0.76 -13.04 12.11
C PHE A 472 -1.86 -13.03 11.05
N ARG A 473 -3.10 -12.90 11.51
CA ARG A 473 -4.17 -12.42 10.64
C ARG A 473 -3.82 -10.97 10.31
N ARG A 474 -3.43 -10.72 9.06
CA ARG A 474 -3.81 -9.46 8.41
C ARG A 474 -5.34 -9.41 8.48
N SER A 475 -5.87 -8.74 9.50
CA SER A 475 -7.15 -8.06 9.34
C SER A 475 -6.86 -6.91 8.39
N GLY A 476 -6.92 -7.24 7.11
CA GLY A 476 -6.47 -6.43 6.01
C GLY A 476 -7.07 -7.05 4.76
N ALA A 477 -8.29 -6.63 4.46
CA ALA A 477 -8.87 -6.62 3.13
C ALA A 477 -8.70 -7.90 2.29
N THR A 478 -8.80 -9.09 2.90
CA THR A 478 -9.21 -10.27 2.12
C THR A 478 -10.72 -10.30 2.19
N GLY A 479 -11.34 -10.06 1.04
CA GLY A 479 -12.77 -9.93 0.90
C GLY A 479 -13.50 -11.15 1.45
N ARG A 480 -13.96 -11.07 2.70
CA ARG A 480 -15.38 -11.32 2.89
C ARG A 480 -16.04 -10.33 1.93
N ARG A 481 -16.59 -10.85 0.82
CA ARG A 481 -17.66 -10.12 0.14
C ARG A 481 -18.63 -9.82 1.27
N ALA A 482 -18.64 -8.58 1.76
CA ALA A 482 -19.71 -8.14 2.63
C ALA A 482 -20.96 -8.45 1.82
N SER A 483 -21.75 -9.43 2.27
CA SER A 483 -23.04 -9.66 1.67
C SER A 483 -23.74 -8.31 1.76
N LEU A 484 -24.22 -7.80 0.63
CA LEU A 484 -24.98 -6.55 0.65
C LEU A 484 -26.07 -6.70 1.71
N PRO A 485 -26.26 -5.69 2.58
CA PRO A 485 -27.26 -5.79 3.63
C PRO A 485 -28.65 -5.99 3.01
N GLU A 486 -29.54 -6.68 3.71
CA GLU A 486 -30.92 -6.84 3.25
C GLU A 486 -31.60 -5.47 3.13
N ARG A 487 -32.35 -5.26 2.04
CA ARG A 487 -33.02 -4.00 1.70
C ARG A 487 -34.52 -4.06 1.97
N ASN A 488 -34.90 -4.54 3.15
CA ASN A 488 -36.29 -4.73 3.58
C ASN A 488 -36.78 -3.55 4.43
N VAL A 489 -36.57 -2.32 3.93
CA VAL A 489 -36.95 -1.08 4.61
C VAL A 489 -38.02 -0.38 3.78
N GLU A 490 -39.20 -0.20 4.35
CA GLU A 490 -40.28 0.55 3.72
C GLU A 490 -40.17 2.04 4.04
N ALA A 491 -40.57 2.90 3.09
CA ALA A 491 -40.52 4.35 3.27
C ALA A 491 -41.82 5.05 2.86
N SER A 492 -42.21 6.03 3.67
CA SER A 492 -43.24 7.01 3.35
C SER A 492 -42.62 8.41 3.27
N ALA A 493 -43.19 9.27 2.43
CA ALA A 493 -42.64 10.59 2.14
C ALA A 493 -43.73 11.66 2.20
N LYS A 494 -43.41 12.81 2.80
CA LYS A 494 -44.26 14.00 2.87
C LYS A 494 -43.48 15.20 2.35
N VAL A 495 -44.15 16.12 1.63
CA VAL A 495 -43.53 17.32 1.06
C VAL A 495 -44.17 18.58 1.62
N GLU A 496 -43.33 19.56 1.92
CA GLU A 496 -43.70 20.92 2.28
C GLU A 496 -42.95 21.91 1.38
N SER A 497 -43.64 22.86 0.77
CA SER A 497 -43.04 23.86 -0.12
C SER A 497 -42.97 25.24 0.53
N PHE A 498 -41.83 25.92 0.37
CA PHE A 498 -41.55 27.24 0.93
C PHE A 498 -41.12 28.22 -0.19
N ALA A 499 -41.66 29.44 -0.19
CA ALA A 499 -41.23 30.50 -1.11
C ALA A 499 -40.16 31.37 -0.45
N ASN A 500 -39.01 31.59 -1.11
CA ASN A 500 -37.91 32.36 -0.54
C ASN A 500 -37.27 33.30 -1.58
N LYS A 501 -37.59 34.61 -1.49
CA LYS A 501 -37.07 35.74 -2.32
C LYS A 501 -36.19 35.34 -3.53
N GLY A 502 -36.80 35.07 -4.68
CA GLY A 502 -36.13 34.78 -5.95
C GLY A 502 -35.89 33.28 -6.24
N GLN A 503 -36.21 32.38 -5.30
CA GLN A 503 -36.08 30.92 -5.43
C GLN A 503 -37.21 30.19 -4.68
N SER A 504 -37.64 29.04 -5.20
CA SER A 504 -38.57 28.15 -4.51
C SER A 504 -37.80 27.02 -3.82
N GLU A 505 -38.16 26.71 -2.57
CA GLU A 505 -37.58 25.62 -1.78
C GLU A 505 -38.67 24.58 -1.46
N ALA A 506 -38.29 23.30 -1.36
CA ALA A 506 -39.20 22.25 -0.89
C ALA A 506 -38.47 21.31 0.05
N LYS A 507 -39.12 20.89 1.14
CA LYS A 507 -38.62 19.90 2.09
C LYS A 507 -39.36 18.60 1.91
N LEU A 508 -38.61 17.51 1.76
CA LEU A 508 -39.09 16.14 1.70
C LEU A 508 -38.71 15.43 3.00
N THR A 509 -39.70 15.07 3.79
CA THR A 509 -39.53 14.28 5.01
C THR A 509 -39.81 12.81 4.70
N ILE A 510 -38.83 11.96 4.94
CA ILE A 510 -38.85 10.53 4.63
C ILE A 510 -38.84 9.76 5.95
N GLU A 511 -39.92 9.03 6.23
CA GLU A 511 -40.06 8.13 7.36
C GLU A 511 -39.77 6.70 6.86
N MET A 512 -38.74 6.05 7.41
CA MET A 512 -38.24 4.74 7.00
C MET A 512 -38.40 3.73 8.14
N LYS A 513 -38.87 2.51 7.84
CA LYS A 513 -39.06 1.44 8.82
C LYS A 513 -38.56 0.09 8.31
N ASN A 514 -37.73 -0.58 9.11
CA ASN A 514 -37.30 -1.94 8.79
C ASN A 514 -38.41 -2.95 9.08
N VAL A 515 -38.91 -3.59 8.02
CA VAL A 515 -39.96 -4.62 8.08
C VAL A 515 -39.39 -6.04 7.99
N GLY A 516 -38.09 -6.19 7.71
CA GLY A 516 -37.41 -7.48 7.64
C GLY A 516 -36.89 -7.96 9.00
N SER A 517 -36.36 -9.20 9.02
CA SER A 517 -35.78 -9.81 10.23
C SER A 517 -34.30 -9.47 10.49
N SER A 518 -33.67 -8.73 9.58
CA SER A 518 -32.24 -8.37 9.69
C SER A 518 -32.01 -7.27 10.72
N LEU A 519 -30.95 -7.42 11.53
CA LEU A 519 -30.49 -6.43 12.50
C LEU A 519 -29.59 -5.33 11.87
N ASN A 520 -29.26 -5.47 10.59
CA ASN A 520 -28.40 -4.57 9.85
C ASN A 520 -28.99 -4.34 8.45
N ALA A 521 -30.24 -3.89 8.34
CA ALA A 521 -30.83 -3.60 7.02
C ALA A 521 -30.31 -2.26 6.45
N GLU A 522 -30.28 -2.13 5.13
CA GLU A 522 -29.94 -0.89 4.41
C GLU A 522 -31.20 -0.38 3.68
N PHE A 523 -31.56 0.88 3.90
CA PHE A 523 -32.47 1.58 3.00
C PHE A 523 -31.67 2.13 1.83
N ALA A 524 -32.09 1.86 0.60
CA ALA A 524 -31.43 2.37 -0.60
C ALA A 524 -32.48 2.65 -1.69
N GLU A 525 -32.67 3.93 -2.01
CA GLU A 525 -33.61 4.37 -3.04
C GLU A 525 -33.00 5.40 -3.99
N ASN A 526 -33.58 5.49 -5.18
CA ASN A 526 -33.16 6.47 -6.19
C ASN A 526 -34.10 7.67 -6.22
N ILE A 527 -33.52 8.86 -6.33
CA ILE A 527 -34.23 10.12 -6.56
C ILE A 527 -33.87 10.61 -7.96
N ILE A 528 -34.87 10.70 -8.85
CA ILE A 528 -34.70 11.29 -10.18
C ILE A 528 -35.10 12.76 -10.11
N LEU A 529 -34.14 13.63 -10.38
CA LEU A 529 -34.30 15.07 -10.37
C LEU A 529 -34.51 15.59 -11.79
N PRO A 530 -35.53 16.42 -12.04
CA PRO A 530 -35.66 17.12 -13.31
C PRO A 530 -34.60 18.22 -13.41
N ARG A 531 -34.32 18.65 -14.64
CA ARG A 531 -33.31 19.69 -14.89
C ARG A 531 -33.70 20.99 -14.16
N GLY A 532 -32.74 21.60 -13.49
CA GLY A 532 -32.94 22.85 -12.74
C GLY A 532 -33.34 22.67 -11.27
N VAL A 533 -33.59 21.44 -10.81
CA VAL A 533 -33.78 21.12 -9.38
C VAL A 533 -32.46 20.69 -8.76
N PHE A 534 -32.13 21.25 -7.59
CA PHE A 534 -30.91 20.95 -6.86
C PHE A 534 -31.20 20.55 -5.42
N ILE A 535 -30.41 19.64 -4.87
CA ILE A 535 -30.46 19.31 -3.44
C ILE A 535 -29.64 20.34 -2.66
N LYS A 536 -30.25 20.94 -1.64
CA LYS A 536 -29.66 21.95 -0.74
C LYS A 536 -29.03 21.31 0.49
N SER A 537 -29.74 20.39 1.14
CA SER A 537 -29.31 19.77 2.40
C SER A 537 -29.93 18.39 2.60
N LEU A 538 -29.29 17.59 3.46
CA LEU A 538 -29.78 16.33 4.01
C LEU A 538 -29.59 16.39 5.52
N SER A 539 -30.58 15.97 6.28
CA SER A 539 -30.47 15.82 7.73
C SER A 539 -31.06 14.46 8.15
N LEU A 540 -30.42 13.79 9.09
CA LEU A 540 -30.89 12.50 9.63
C LEU A 540 -31.19 12.66 11.12
N LYS A 541 -32.32 12.12 11.57
CA LYS A 541 -32.66 12.10 12.99
C LYS A 541 -31.80 11.07 13.73
N MET A 542 -31.00 11.52 14.68
CA MET A 542 -30.23 10.67 15.59
C MET A 542 -30.69 10.90 17.02
N GLY A 543 -31.35 9.91 17.62
CA GLY A 543 -32.02 10.07 18.91
C GLY A 543 -33.13 11.13 18.86
N SER A 544 -32.98 12.20 19.64
CA SER A 544 -33.91 13.34 19.68
C SER A 544 -33.54 14.50 18.74
N GLU A 545 -32.37 14.47 18.11
CA GLU A 545 -31.84 15.61 17.35
C GLU A 545 -31.76 15.33 15.85
N MET A 546 -31.95 16.38 15.04
CA MET A 546 -31.71 16.33 13.59
C MET A 546 -30.26 16.73 13.31
N VAL A 547 -29.46 15.81 12.78
CA VAL A 547 -28.05 16.05 12.48
C VAL A 547 -27.87 16.31 10.99
N PRO A 548 -27.33 17.48 10.58
CA PRO A 548 -27.13 17.81 9.17
C PRO A 548 -25.93 17.06 8.58
N ALA A 549 -26.08 16.61 7.34
CA ALA A 549 -25.02 16.01 6.56
C ALA A 549 -23.99 17.05 6.10
N LYS A 550 -22.74 16.61 5.94
CA LYS A 550 -21.63 17.44 5.45
C LYS A 550 -21.32 17.06 4.00
N MET A 551 -21.04 18.07 3.17
CA MET A 551 -20.65 17.88 1.77
C MET A 551 -19.16 17.56 1.66
N PHE A 552 -18.82 16.49 0.95
CA PHE A 552 -17.45 16.03 0.70
C PHE A 552 -17.27 15.60 -0.76
N ASP A 553 -16.03 15.41 -1.19
CA ASP A 553 -15.74 14.74 -2.46
C ASP A 553 -16.41 13.35 -2.49
N ARG A 554 -17.02 13.01 -3.64
CA ARG A 554 -17.83 11.78 -3.81
C ARG A 554 -17.05 10.53 -3.42
N LYS A 555 -15.77 10.41 -3.78
CA LYS A 555 -14.98 9.21 -3.49
C LYS A 555 -14.71 9.05 -2.01
N THR A 556 -14.37 10.15 -1.34
CA THR A 556 -14.14 10.19 0.11
C THR A 556 -15.42 9.84 0.85
N ALA A 557 -16.56 10.43 0.47
CA ALA A 557 -17.85 10.16 1.09
C ALA A 557 -18.28 8.70 0.93
N LEU A 558 -18.19 8.13 -0.27
CA LEU A 558 -18.52 6.72 -0.53
C LEU A 558 -17.57 5.77 0.19
N TRP A 559 -16.27 6.06 0.23
CA TRP A 559 -15.30 5.23 0.94
C TRP A 559 -15.60 5.19 2.45
N VAL A 560 -15.86 6.35 3.07
CA VAL A 560 -16.27 6.43 4.47
C VAL A 560 -17.58 5.67 4.71
N TYR A 561 -18.57 5.86 3.83
CA TYR A 561 -19.85 5.14 3.91
C TYR A 561 -19.65 3.61 3.88
N HIS A 562 -18.89 3.09 2.93
CA HIS A 562 -18.60 1.66 2.82
C HIS A 562 -17.78 1.14 4.00
N MET A 563 -16.81 1.91 4.48
CA MET A 563 -16.05 1.54 5.67
C MET A 563 -16.95 1.43 6.90
N ILE A 564 -17.90 2.35 7.07
CA ILE A 564 -18.85 2.30 8.17
C ILE A 564 -19.81 1.12 7.99
N ARG A 565 -20.41 0.99 6.80
CA ARG A 565 -21.41 -0.05 6.50
C ARG A 565 -20.84 -1.46 6.65
N ASP A 566 -19.69 -1.71 6.03
CA ASP A 566 -19.14 -3.05 5.88
C ASP A 566 -18.32 -3.50 7.10
N PHE A 567 -17.84 -2.58 7.95
CA PHE A 567 -16.95 -2.89 9.07
C PHE A 567 -17.44 -2.47 10.45
N THR A 568 -18.03 -1.27 10.62
CA THR A 568 -18.33 -0.74 11.96
C THR A 568 -19.81 -0.75 12.33
N ALA A 569 -20.71 -0.88 11.36
CA ALA A 569 -22.16 -0.83 11.56
C ALA A 569 -22.64 0.35 12.44
N ARG A 570 -22.07 1.54 12.23
CA ARG A 570 -22.55 2.80 12.83
C ARG A 570 -23.46 3.54 11.85
N ASP A 571 -24.29 4.48 12.31
CA ASP A 571 -25.37 5.18 11.57
C ASP A 571 -24.93 6.10 10.43
N PRO A 572 -24.83 5.68 9.14
CA PRO A 572 -24.48 6.58 8.06
C PRO A 572 -25.69 6.86 7.15
N GLY A 573 -25.99 8.15 6.95
CA GLY A 573 -26.84 8.61 5.84
C GLY A 573 -25.97 9.20 4.73
N ILE A 574 -26.25 8.86 3.47
CA ILE A 574 -25.54 9.45 2.31
C ILE A 574 -26.50 9.74 1.16
N LEU A 575 -26.27 10.89 0.51
CA LEU A 575 -26.78 11.19 -0.83
C LEU A 575 -25.60 11.26 -1.79
N SER A 576 -25.68 10.54 -2.91
CA SER A 576 -24.63 10.57 -3.93
C SER A 576 -25.21 10.70 -5.34
N TYR A 577 -24.67 11.62 -6.14
CA TYR A 577 -25.08 11.77 -7.54
C TYR A 577 -24.43 10.66 -8.39
N SER A 578 -25.24 9.76 -8.94
CA SER A 578 -24.79 8.77 -9.92
C SER A 578 -24.74 9.36 -11.33
N THR A 579 -25.68 10.25 -11.65
CA THR A 579 -25.67 11.14 -12.83
C THR A 579 -26.16 12.53 -12.43
N PRO A 580 -26.04 13.57 -13.26
CA PRO A 580 -26.55 14.91 -12.93
C PRO A 580 -28.04 14.95 -12.53
N ASN A 581 -28.83 13.97 -12.96
CA ASN A 581 -30.27 13.91 -12.72
C ASN A 581 -30.68 12.72 -11.83
N LYS A 582 -29.74 11.92 -11.34
CA LYS A 582 -30.05 10.72 -10.54
C LYS A 582 -29.20 10.72 -9.29
N VAL A 583 -29.87 10.67 -8.14
CA VAL A 583 -29.26 10.67 -6.81
C VAL A 583 -29.62 9.38 -6.10
N GLU A 584 -28.61 8.71 -5.55
CA GLU A 584 -28.78 7.55 -4.69
C GLU A 584 -28.84 8.02 -3.24
N PHE A 585 -29.89 7.61 -2.54
CA PHE A 585 -30.10 7.89 -1.12
C PHE A 585 -30.02 6.59 -0.32
N ASN A 586 -29.03 6.50 0.56
CA ASN A 586 -28.84 5.32 1.39
C ASN A 586 -28.77 5.68 2.87
N VAL A 587 -29.40 4.86 3.71
CA VAL A 587 -29.36 4.95 5.18
C VAL A 587 -29.11 3.57 5.76
N TYR A 588 -28.21 3.49 6.72
CA TYR A 588 -27.80 2.25 7.40
C TYR A 588 -27.43 2.56 8.87
N PRO A 589 -27.17 1.54 9.71
CA PRO A 589 -27.94 0.30 9.74
C PRO A 589 -29.37 0.56 10.22
N PHE A 590 -30.26 -0.39 9.99
CA PHE A 590 -31.53 -0.48 10.70
C PHE A 590 -31.56 -1.77 11.52
N SER A 591 -31.86 -1.63 12.82
CA SER A 591 -32.21 -2.72 13.72
C SER A 591 -33.61 -3.26 13.40
N LEU A 592 -33.96 -4.41 13.98
CA LEU A 592 -35.28 -5.03 13.79
C LEU A 592 -36.41 -4.07 14.22
N GLY A 593 -37.29 -3.70 13.29
CA GLY A 593 -38.43 -2.82 13.57
C GLY A 593 -38.06 -1.35 13.83
N GLU A 594 -36.80 -0.95 13.61
CA GLU A 594 -36.34 0.42 13.85
C GLU A 594 -36.95 1.41 12.84
N GLU A 595 -37.36 2.57 13.34
CA GLU A 595 -37.88 3.69 12.55
C GLU A 595 -36.87 4.84 12.54
N ARG A 596 -36.59 5.38 11.35
CA ARG A 596 -35.70 6.53 11.15
C ARG A 596 -36.36 7.60 10.29
N VAL A 597 -35.99 8.85 10.53
CA VAL A 597 -36.50 10.00 9.78
C VAL A 597 -35.35 10.75 9.13
N ALA A 598 -35.49 11.06 7.85
CA ALA A 598 -34.57 11.91 7.11
C ALA A 598 -35.31 13.09 6.46
N GLU A 599 -34.65 14.24 6.39
CA GLU A 599 -35.15 15.42 5.70
C GLU A 599 -34.21 15.79 4.55
N ILE A 600 -34.76 16.00 3.35
CA ILE A 600 -34.03 16.48 2.18
C ILE A 600 -34.64 17.79 1.72
N GLU A 601 -33.83 18.84 1.59
CA GLU A 601 -34.28 20.13 1.05
C GLU A 601 -33.86 20.29 -0.42
N PHE A 602 -34.78 20.77 -1.25
CA PHE A 602 -34.60 21.04 -2.67
C PHE A 602 -34.70 22.54 -2.96
N LYS A 603 -34.02 22.97 -4.04
CA LYS A 603 -34.09 24.31 -4.63
C LYS A 603 -34.45 24.21 -6.11
N TYR A 604 -35.36 25.07 -6.57
CA TYR A 604 -35.78 25.12 -7.97
C TYR A 604 -36.18 26.55 -8.40
N PRO A 605 -36.22 26.83 -9.72
CA PRO A 605 -36.58 28.16 -10.22
C PRO A 605 -38.00 28.55 -9.82
N GLU A 606 -38.21 29.83 -9.50
CA GLU A 606 -39.55 30.37 -9.26
C GLU A 606 -40.46 30.15 -10.47
N ASN A 607 -41.77 29.97 -10.21
CA ASN A 607 -42.79 29.71 -11.23
C ASN A 607 -42.52 28.43 -12.04
N THR A 608 -41.94 27.41 -11.41
CA THR A 608 -41.88 26.04 -11.95
C THR A 608 -42.56 25.07 -11.00
N SER A 609 -43.17 24.01 -11.55
CA SER A 609 -43.78 22.93 -10.77
C SER A 609 -43.06 21.62 -11.06
N PRO A 610 -41.78 21.48 -10.63
CA PRO A 610 -40.99 20.31 -10.94
C PRO A 610 -41.54 19.08 -10.21
N VAL A 611 -41.49 17.96 -10.91
CA VAL A 611 -41.83 16.63 -10.40
C VAL A 611 -40.54 15.85 -10.21
N ILE A 612 -40.33 15.31 -9.02
CA ILE A 612 -39.27 14.35 -8.74
C ILE A 612 -39.85 12.94 -8.66
N TYR A 613 -39.04 11.94 -8.97
CA TYR A 613 -39.40 10.55 -8.71
C TYR A 613 -38.57 10.03 -7.55
N PHE A 614 -39.23 9.56 -6.49
CA PHE A 614 -38.60 8.91 -5.34
C PHE A 614 -38.94 7.42 -5.38
N GLY A 615 -37.97 6.60 -5.80
CA GLY A 615 -38.24 5.23 -6.25
C GLY A 615 -39.22 5.25 -7.42
N GLU A 616 -40.36 4.61 -7.27
CA GLU A 616 -41.45 4.61 -8.25
C GLU A 616 -42.51 5.71 -7.98
N LYS A 617 -42.41 6.44 -6.87
CA LYS A 617 -43.41 7.43 -6.46
C LYS A 617 -43.14 8.79 -7.11
N GLU A 618 -44.16 9.34 -7.76
CA GLU A 618 -44.15 10.70 -8.29
C GLU A 618 -44.45 11.72 -7.19
N ILE A 619 -43.59 12.72 -7.03
CA ILE A 619 -43.72 13.75 -6.00
C ILE A 619 -43.60 15.13 -6.64
N GLN A 620 -44.65 15.93 -6.51
CA GLN A 620 -44.67 17.31 -6.98
C GLN A 620 -44.10 18.24 -5.91
N LEU A 621 -43.03 18.97 -6.24
CA LEU A 621 -42.31 19.83 -5.28
C LEU A 621 -43.02 21.16 -4.98
N ASN A 622 -43.88 21.61 -5.91
CA ASN A 622 -44.71 22.79 -5.71
C ASN A 622 -46.16 22.34 -5.43
N GLN A 623 -46.61 22.52 -4.19
CA GLN A 623 -47.99 22.21 -3.78
C GLN A 623 -48.93 23.42 -3.86
N ALA A 624 -48.39 24.63 -4.07
CA ALA A 624 -49.19 25.80 -4.39
C ALA A 624 -49.61 25.69 -5.86
N GLY A 625 -50.88 25.32 -6.11
CA GLY A 625 -51.44 24.97 -7.43
C GLY A 625 -51.53 26.10 -8.47
N ASP A 626 -50.54 26.98 -8.55
CA ASP A 626 -50.48 28.02 -9.57
C ASP A 626 -50.15 27.39 -10.93
N LYS A 627 -51.14 27.42 -11.84
CA LYS A 627 -50.96 27.02 -13.24
C LYS A 627 -49.99 28.00 -13.91
N ILE A 628 -48.80 27.51 -14.21
CA ILE A 628 -47.79 28.27 -14.96
C ILE A 628 -48.24 28.40 -16.42
N PRO A 629 -48.16 29.59 -17.04
CA PRO A 629 -48.49 29.78 -18.45
C PRO A 629 -47.61 28.92 -19.37
N ALA A 630 -48.23 28.29 -20.37
CA ALA A 630 -47.59 27.33 -21.27
C ALA A 630 -46.55 27.98 -22.21
N ASP A 631 -46.52 29.29 -22.31
CA ASP A 631 -45.78 30.12 -23.27
C ASP A 631 -44.57 30.85 -22.65
N LEU A 632 -44.17 30.47 -21.43
CA LEU A 632 -43.16 31.19 -20.68
C LEU A 632 -41.74 31.00 -21.25
N VAL A 633 -41.14 32.10 -21.73
CA VAL A 633 -39.69 32.24 -21.90
C VAL A 633 -39.17 33.11 -20.76
N VAL A 634 -38.60 32.48 -19.72
CA VAL A 634 -38.01 33.23 -18.60
C VAL A 634 -36.57 33.57 -18.97
N LYS A 635 -36.30 34.87 -19.14
CA LYS A 635 -34.94 35.40 -19.26
C LYS A 635 -34.53 35.97 -17.91
N GLY A 636 -33.38 35.56 -17.42
CA GLY A 636 -32.84 36.09 -16.18
C GLY A 636 -31.32 36.21 -16.23
N ILE A 637 -30.79 36.96 -15.28
CA ILE A 637 -29.36 37.08 -15.05
C ILE A 637 -29.11 36.37 -13.73
N SER A 638 -28.26 35.34 -13.73
CA SER A 638 -27.86 34.66 -12.51
C SER A 638 -27.15 35.62 -11.56
N ALA A 639 -27.07 35.29 -10.27
CA ALA A 639 -26.36 36.09 -9.26
C ALA A 639 -24.86 36.34 -9.59
N ARG A 640 -24.29 35.60 -10.55
CA ARG A 640 -22.92 35.78 -11.05
C ARG A 640 -22.82 36.54 -12.39
N GLY A 641 -23.92 37.10 -12.89
CA GLY A 641 -23.95 37.89 -14.13
C GLY A 641 -24.20 37.09 -15.43
N ASN A 642 -24.35 35.76 -15.37
CA ASN A 642 -24.64 34.97 -16.57
C ASN A 642 -26.12 35.04 -16.96
N ALA A 643 -26.42 35.38 -18.21
CA ALA A 643 -27.76 35.31 -18.76
C ALA A 643 -28.22 33.85 -18.93
N TYR A 644 -29.46 33.55 -18.56
CA TYR A 644 -30.09 32.26 -18.83
C TYR A 644 -31.45 32.46 -19.50
N VAL A 645 -31.87 31.46 -20.28
CA VAL A 645 -33.17 31.41 -20.95
C VAL A 645 -33.81 30.06 -20.61
N SER A 646 -34.95 30.08 -19.94
CA SER A 646 -35.81 28.90 -19.77
C SER A 646 -36.90 28.95 -20.83
N ILE A 647 -37.13 27.86 -21.55
CA ILE A 647 -38.15 27.74 -22.61
C ILE A 647 -39.09 26.62 -22.21
N SER A 648 -40.39 26.88 -22.20
CA SER A 648 -41.41 25.86 -21.94
C SER A 648 -41.44 24.77 -23.03
N SER A 649 -41.97 23.60 -22.69
CA SER A 649 -42.19 22.49 -23.63
C SER A 649 -43.01 22.90 -24.85
N GLU A 650 -44.00 23.77 -24.67
CA GLU A 650 -44.87 24.30 -25.73
C GLU A 650 -44.14 25.35 -26.57
N GLY A 651 -43.32 26.21 -25.95
CA GLY A 651 -42.46 27.16 -26.66
C GLY A 651 -41.43 26.47 -27.56
N MET A 652 -40.96 25.28 -27.17
CA MET A 652 -40.05 24.47 -27.99
C MET A 652 -40.72 23.94 -29.28
N LYS A 653 -42.05 23.72 -29.27
CA LYS A 653 -42.80 23.21 -30.45
C LYS A 653 -42.89 24.23 -31.59
N VAL A 654 -42.77 25.53 -31.30
CA VAL A 654 -42.91 26.63 -32.29
C VAL A 654 -41.55 27.04 -32.89
N MET A 655 -40.44 26.47 -32.42
CA MET A 655 -39.11 26.84 -32.90
C MET A 655 -38.80 26.29 -34.30
N PRO A 656 -38.00 27.03 -35.11
CA PRO A 656 -37.54 26.54 -36.41
C PRO A 656 -36.83 25.19 -36.29
N SER A 657 -37.26 24.22 -37.09
CA SER A 657 -36.61 22.91 -37.17
C SER A 657 -35.80 22.80 -38.46
N PHE A 658 -34.67 22.08 -38.41
CA PHE A 658 -33.87 21.75 -39.58
C PHE A 658 -33.39 20.30 -39.51
N LYS A 659 -33.20 19.66 -40.68
CA LYS A 659 -32.79 18.26 -40.78
C LYS A 659 -31.28 18.17 -40.94
N ARG A 660 -30.61 17.46 -40.03
CA ARG A 660 -29.16 17.22 -40.09
C ARG A 660 -28.85 16.06 -41.03
N THR A 661 -27.70 16.12 -41.69
CA THR A 661 -27.20 15.05 -42.58
C THR A 661 -26.25 14.10 -41.83
N PRO A 662 -26.45 12.77 -41.90
CA PRO A 662 -25.54 11.82 -41.27
C PRO A 662 -24.23 11.68 -42.04
N TYR A 663 -23.15 11.37 -41.32
CA TYR A 663 -21.91 10.82 -41.90
C TYR A 663 -21.45 9.60 -41.09
N LEU A 664 -20.77 8.64 -41.72
CA LEU A 664 -20.23 7.47 -41.03
C LEU A 664 -18.89 7.80 -40.38
N HIS A 665 -18.73 7.53 -39.09
CA HIS A 665 -17.44 7.73 -38.40
C HIS A 665 -16.89 6.37 -37.96
N PHE A 666 -15.94 5.84 -38.71
CA PHE A 666 -15.29 4.58 -38.41
C PHE A 666 -14.22 4.76 -37.33
N ILE A 667 -14.36 4.03 -36.22
CA ILE A 667 -13.34 3.93 -35.17
C ILE A 667 -12.70 2.55 -35.30
N ILE A 668 -11.44 2.51 -35.74
CA ILE A 668 -10.72 1.29 -36.10
C ILE A 668 -9.80 0.88 -34.95
N ASP A 669 -9.95 -0.35 -34.49
CA ASP A 669 -9.07 -0.96 -33.49
C ASP A 669 -7.65 -1.15 -34.03
N SER A 670 -6.70 -0.45 -33.41
CA SER A 670 -5.25 -0.53 -33.63
C SER A 670 -4.51 -1.01 -32.37
N SER A 671 -5.17 -1.81 -31.53
CA SER A 671 -4.55 -2.44 -30.36
C SER A 671 -3.63 -3.60 -30.74
N LYS A 672 -2.86 -4.12 -29.78
CA LYS A 672 -1.98 -5.28 -30.00
C LYS A 672 -2.74 -6.51 -30.57
N ALA A 673 -4.02 -6.68 -30.22
CA ALA A 673 -4.85 -7.75 -30.75
C ALA A 673 -5.21 -7.60 -32.24
N ALA A 674 -5.04 -6.39 -32.80
CA ALA A 674 -5.40 -6.02 -34.17
C ALA A 674 -4.24 -6.14 -35.18
N GLU A 675 -3.02 -6.51 -34.74
CA GLU A 675 -1.79 -6.48 -35.55
C GLU A 675 -1.93 -7.17 -36.91
N ASN A 676 -2.61 -8.31 -36.96
CA ASN A 676 -2.81 -9.09 -38.19
C ASN A 676 -4.19 -8.88 -38.86
N LYS A 677 -5.06 -8.04 -38.31
CA LYS A 677 -6.47 -7.88 -38.74
C LYS A 677 -6.73 -6.60 -39.56
N ARG A 678 -5.74 -5.71 -39.69
CA ARG A 678 -5.89 -4.40 -40.37
C ARG A 678 -6.40 -4.51 -41.82
N LYS A 679 -5.87 -5.47 -42.60
CA LYS A 679 -6.31 -5.70 -44.00
C LYS A 679 -7.77 -6.14 -44.09
N GLU A 680 -8.21 -6.98 -43.14
CA GLU A 680 -9.59 -7.44 -43.05
C GLU A 680 -10.54 -6.30 -42.67
N GLN A 681 -10.13 -5.43 -41.74
CA GLN A 681 -10.91 -4.26 -41.33
C GLN A 681 -11.19 -3.31 -42.51
N VAL A 682 -10.20 -3.05 -43.38
CA VAL A 682 -10.38 -2.22 -44.59
C VAL A 682 -11.44 -2.82 -45.52
N ALA A 683 -11.40 -4.14 -45.76
CA ALA A 683 -12.40 -4.82 -46.58
C ALA A 683 -13.82 -4.73 -45.97
N ARG A 684 -13.93 -4.80 -44.64
CA ARG A 684 -15.21 -4.68 -43.92
C ARG A 684 -15.83 -3.28 -44.02
N ILE A 685 -15.03 -2.22 -44.16
CA ILE A 685 -15.56 -0.86 -44.36
C ILE A 685 -16.44 -0.80 -45.61
N GLY A 686 -16.00 -1.38 -46.73
CA GLY A 686 -16.78 -1.42 -47.97
C GLY A 686 -18.12 -2.15 -47.81
N VAL A 687 -18.11 -3.28 -47.09
CA VAL A 687 -19.33 -4.04 -46.77
C VAL A 687 -20.29 -3.21 -45.90
N ILE A 688 -19.79 -2.51 -44.89
CA ILE A 688 -20.63 -1.67 -44.03
C ILE A 688 -21.17 -0.46 -44.80
N ALA A 689 -20.34 0.18 -45.63
CA ALA A 689 -20.75 1.29 -46.48
C ALA A 689 -21.91 0.90 -47.40
N SER A 690 -21.92 -0.32 -47.95
CA SER A 690 -23.02 -0.82 -48.80
C SER A 690 -24.37 -0.92 -48.09
N LYS A 691 -24.39 -1.01 -46.75
CA LYS A 691 -25.63 -1.05 -45.95
C LYS A 691 -26.25 0.33 -45.73
N PHE A 692 -25.53 1.41 -46.02
CA PHE A 692 -25.94 2.79 -45.77
C PHE A 692 -25.97 3.61 -47.07
N GLU A 693 -26.89 3.27 -47.99
CA GLU A 693 -27.00 3.88 -49.32
C GLU A 693 -27.20 5.42 -49.31
N ASN A 694 -27.80 5.94 -48.22
CA ASN A 694 -28.12 7.36 -48.06
C ASN A 694 -27.00 8.20 -47.44
N ILE A 695 -25.87 7.59 -47.04
CA ILE A 695 -24.74 8.29 -46.43
C ILE A 695 -23.58 8.36 -47.44
N ARG A 696 -23.06 9.56 -47.71
CA ARG A 696 -22.00 9.80 -48.71
C ARG A 696 -20.63 10.14 -48.11
N GLU A 697 -20.61 10.65 -46.89
CA GLU A 697 -19.40 11.11 -46.23
C GLU A 697 -19.00 10.16 -45.09
N CYS A 698 -17.69 9.99 -44.89
CA CYS A 698 -17.14 9.33 -43.72
C CYS A 698 -15.92 10.02 -43.11
N LYS A 699 -15.65 9.69 -41.84
CA LYS A 699 -14.42 9.99 -41.11
C LYS A 699 -13.84 8.72 -40.51
N ILE A 700 -12.53 8.70 -40.32
CA ILE A 700 -11.79 7.53 -39.83
C ILE A 700 -10.92 7.95 -38.66
N THR A 701 -11.05 7.25 -37.54
CA THR A 701 -10.21 7.39 -36.35
C THR A 701 -9.56 6.05 -36.05
N LEU A 702 -8.24 6.04 -35.99
CA LEU A 702 -7.47 4.90 -35.49
C LEU A 702 -7.38 5.01 -33.98
N ALA A 703 -7.69 3.92 -33.27
CA ALA A 703 -7.76 3.94 -31.82
C ALA A 703 -7.21 2.66 -31.20
N ASN A 704 -6.42 2.84 -30.15
CA ASN A 704 -6.02 1.82 -29.18
C ASN A 704 -6.33 2.38 -27.79
N TYR A 705 -5.33 2.53 -26.91
CA TYR A 705 -5.48 3.28 -25.66
C TYR A 705 -5.48 4.80 -25.89
N ARG A 706 -4.91 5.23 -27.02
CA ARG A 706 -5.00 6.59 -27.58
C ARG A 706 -5.82 6.57 -28.88
N SER A 707 -6.13 7.74 -29.43
CA SER A 707 -6.85 7.84 -30.69
C SER A 707 -6.38 9.03 -31.53
N GLU A 708 -6.40 8.85 -32.84
CA GLU A 708 -6.00 9.83 -33.84
C GLU A 708 -6.97 9.77 -35.03
N THR A 709 -7.50 10.93 -35.43
CA THR A 709 -8.43 11.05 -36.56
C THR A 709 -7.64 11.39 -37.81
N SER A 710 -7.84 10.64 -38.88
CA SER A 710 -7.12 10.86 -40.13
C SER A 710 -7.63 12.11 -40.84
N GLY A 711 -6.88 13.21 -40.74
CA GLY A 711 -7.17 14.48 -41.40
C GLY A 711 -8.39 15.23 -40.86
N ASP A 712 -8.55 16.48 -41.28
CA ASP A 712 -9.64 17.36 -40.78
C ASP A 712 -10.94 17.25 -41.61
N GLY A 713 -10.86 16.71 -42.83
CA GLY A 713 -11.94 16.66 -43.81
C GLY A 713 -12.84 15.43 -43.74
N TYR A 714 -13.95 15.48 -44.49
CA TYR A 714 -14.81 14.32 -44.77
C TYR A 714 -14.31 13.60 -46.03
N ILE A 715 -14.30 12.27 -45.98
CA ILE A 715 -13.90 11.40 -47.10
C ILE A 715 -15.18 10.90 -47.80
N ASP A 716 -15.18 10.84 -49.12
CA ASP A 716 -16.28 10.21 -49.87
C ASP A 716 -16.24 8.68 -49.64
N LEU A 717 -17.35 8.12 -49.16
CA LEU A 717 -17.52 6.69 -48.90
C LEU A 717 -17.30 5.82 -50.14
N ARG A 718 -17.47 6.37 -51.35
CA ARG A 718 -17.28 5.65 -52.62
C ARG A 718 -15.81 5.57 -53.06
N ASN A 719 -14.93 6.34 -52.44
CA ASN A 719 -13.52 6.37 -52.79
C ASN A 719 -12.72 5.43 -51.87
N SER A 720 -12.73 4.13 -52.20
CA SER A 720 -12.03 3.09 -51.45
C SER A 720 -10.52 3.33 -51.36
N ASP A 721 -9.92 3.94 -52.38
CA ASP A 721 -8.48 4.19 -52.42
C ASP A 721 -8.08 5.25 -51.41
N LYS A 722 -8.84 6.36 -51.31
CA LYS A 722 -8.62 7.38 -50.27
C LYS A 722 -8.84 6.86 -48.85
N ILE A 723 -9.83 5.99 -48.66
CA ILE A 723 -10.07 5.32 -47.36
C ILE A 723 -8.85 4.46 -46.99
N ARG A 724 -8.36 3.68 -47.93
CA ARG A 724 -7.19 2.82 -47.72
C ARG A 724 -5.93 3.63 -47.44
N GLU A 725 -5.69 4.67 -48.24
CA GLU A 725 -4.57 5.61 -48.07
C GLU A 725 -4.61 6.25 -46.67
N SER A 726 -5.78 6.71 -46.21
CA SER A 726 -5.94 7.32 -44.88
C SER A 726 -5.58 6.38 -43.71
N ILE A 727 -5.71 5.07 -43.89
CA ILE A 727 -5.40 4.06 -42.87
C ILE A 727 -3.93 3.60 -42.99
N GLU A 728 -3.44 3.40 -44.21
CA GLU A 728 -2.09 2.87 -44.47
C GLU A 728 -1.00 3.94 -44.36
N SER A 729 -1.29 5.20 -44.69
CA SER A 729 -0.35 6.32 -44.56
C SER A 729 -0.18 6.82 -43.12
N SER A 730 -1.07 6.42 -42.21
CA SER A 730 -1.01 6.81 -40.81
C SER A 730 0.12 6.08 -40.08
N VAL A 731 0.98 6.83 -39.39
CA VAL A 731 2.09 6.32 -38.55
C VAL A 731 1.58 5.81 -37.18
N PHE A 732 0.28 5.54 -37.05
CA PHE A 732 -0.32 5.12 -35.78
C PHE A 732 0.12 3.69 -35.38
N PRO A 733 0.82 3.51 -34.25
CA PRO A 733 1.40 2.24 -33.85
C PRO A 733 0.34 1.27 -33.31
N VAL A 734 0.66 -0.01 -33.48
CA VAL A 734 -0.15 -1.12 -32.95
C VAL A 734 0.37 -1.50 -31.57
N GLU A 735 -0.32 -1.05 -30.53
CA GLU A 735 0.11 -1.23 -29.14
C GLU A 735 -1.05 -1.06 -28.15
N GLY A 736 -0.87 -1.51 -26.91
CA GLY A 736 -1.89 -1.42 -25.86
C GLY A 736 -3.19 -2.16 -26.18
N GLY A 737 -4.27 -1.82 -25.45
CA GLY A 737 -5.63 -2.32 -25.63
C GLY A 737 -6.54 -1.31 -26.34
N PHE A 738 -7.74 -1.73 -26.75
CA PHE A 738 -8.69 -0.89 -27.47
C PHE A 738 -9.75 -0.26 -26.54
N ASP A 739 -9.69 1.06 -26.35
CA ASP A 739 -10.68 1.85 -25.59
C ASP A 739 -11.62 2.63 -26.53
N ALA A 740 -12.71 1.95 -26.91
CA ALA A 740 -13.72 2.54 -27.78
C ALA A 740 -14.45 3.70 -27.09
N SER A 741 -14.67 3.63 -25.77
CA SER A 741 -15.38 4.68 -25.03
C SER A 741 -14.63 6.01 -25.05
N THR A 742 -13.32 6.00 -24.79
CA THR A 742 -12.50 7.21 -24.84
C THR A 742 -12.43 7.77 -26.25
N ALA A 743 -12.31 6.92 -27.27
CA ALA A 743 -12.32 7.35 -28.66
C ALA A 743 -13.63 8.08 -29.02
N ILE A 744 -14.79 7.50 -28.68
CA ILE A 744 -16.10 8.11 -28.94
C ILE A 744 -16.24 9.45 -28.20
N LYS A 745 -15.86 9.52 -26.92
CA LYS A 745 -15.95 10.77 -26.13
C LYS A 745 -15.10 11.88 -26.73
N ARG A 746 -13.87 11.58 -27.18
CA ARG A 746 -13.01 12.56 -27.86
C ARG A 746 -13.64 13.07 -29.15
N GLU A 747 -14.13 12.17 -30.00
CA GLU A 747 -14.75 12.57 -31.27
C GLU A 747 -16.07 13.33 -31.05
N LEU A 748 -16.84 12.99 -30.01
CA LEU A 748 -18.02 13.76 -29.61
C LEU A 748 -17.67 15.18 -29.16
N VAL A 749 -16.61 15.36 -28.36
CA VAL A 749 -16.16 16.70 -27.93
C VAL A 749 -15.65 17.51 -29.11
N LYS A 750 -14.86 16.91 -30.02
CA LYS A 750 -14.46 17.56 -31.28
C LYS A 750 -15.67 17.98 -32.10
N TYR A 751 -16.67 17.10 -32.22
CA TYR A 751 -17.92 17.41 -32.92
C TYR A 751 -18.69 18.55 -32.24
N MET A 752 -18.82 18.56 -30.92
CA MET A 752 -19.49 19.63 -30.17
C MET A 752 -18.77 20.98 -30.35
N ASN A 753 -17.43 21.00 -30.29
CA ASN A 753 -16.65 22.21 -30.53
C ASN A 753 -16.85 22.73 -31.96
N ASN A 754 -16.87 21.84 -32.96
CA ASN A 754 -17.16 22.20 -34.35
C ASN A 754 -18.62 22.65 -34.58
N MET A 755 -19.57 22.22 -33.74
CA MET A 755 -20.96 22.68 -33.78
C MET A 755 -21.11 24.10 -33.24
N MET A 756 -20.31 24.48 -32.24
CA MET A 756 -20.31 25.83 -31.66
C MET A 756 -19.56 26.86 -32.51
N ASP A 757 -18.69 26.40 -33.41
CA ASP A 757 -17.93 27.22 -34.34
C ASP A 757 -18.79 27.55 -35.58
N ALA A 758 -19.32 28.78 -35.61
CA ALA A 758 -20.26 29.23 -36.64
C ALA A 758 -19.69 29.13 -38.07
N ASP A 759 -18.36 29.24 -38.21
CA ASP A 759 -17.67 29.22 -39.50
C ASP A 759 -17.54 27.80 -40.09
N LYS A 760 -17.70 26.76 -39.27
CA LYS A 760 -17.46 25.36 -39.69
C LYS A 760 -18.69 24.59 -40.16
N ASN A 761 -19.88 25.21 -40.15
CA ASN A 761 -21.16 24.57 -40.50
C ASN A 761 -21.39 23.21 -39.79
N GLY A 762 -20.77 22.97 -38.63
CA GLY A 762 -20.77 21.68 -37.94
C GLY A 762 -22.14 21.24 -37.45
N PHE A 763 -23.05 22.20 -37.22
CA PHE A 763 -24.43 21.96 -36.80
C PHE A 763 -25.29 21.26 -37.87
N THR A 764 -24.91 21.31 -39.14
CA THR A 764 -25.67 20.70 -40.27
C THR A 764 -25.50 19.19 -40.40
N ARG A 765 -24.51 18.62 -39.71
CA ARG A 765 -24.13 17.21 -39.80
C ARG A 765 -24.28 16.51 -38.44
N TYR A 766 -24.35 15.18 -38.43
CA TYR A 766 -24.20 14.40 -37.19
C TYR A 766 -23.46 13.07 -37.43
N PRO A 767 -22.57 12.65 -36.51
CA PRO A 767 -21.84 11.39 -36.63
C PRO A 767 -22.74 10.19 -36.39
N VAL A 768 -22.57 9.15 -37.20
CA VAL A 768 -23.00 7.78 -36.93
C VAL A 768 -21.73 6.96 -36.69
N PHE A 769 -21.41 6.70 -35.41
CA PHE A 769 -20.19 5.98 -35.04
C PHE A 769 -20.31 4.49 -35.37
N VAL A 770 -19.29 3.97 -36.08
CA VAL A 770 -19.13 2.55 -36.40
C VAL A 770 -17.85 2.06 -35.76
N ILE A 771 -17.97 1.19 -34.76
CA ILE A 771 -16.83 0.64 -34.02
C ILE A 771 -16.39 -0.66 -34.71
N MET A 772 -15.15 -0.70 -35.17
CA MET A 772 -14.54 -1.90 -35.76
C MET A 772 -13.54 -2.51 -34.79
N ALA A 773 -14.07 -3.27 -33.84
CA ALA A 773 -13.26 -4.02 -32.87
C ALA A 773 -12.70 -5.30 -33.49
N SER A 774 -11.45 -5.64 -33.16
CA SER A 774 -10.79 -6.86 -33.65
C SER A 774 -11.25 -8.12 -32.92
N ASP A 775 -11.71 -7.98 -31.67
CA ASP A 775 -12.29 -9.03 -30.84
C ASP A 775 -13.57 -8.49 -30.14
N ASN A 776 -14.38 -9.37 -29.54
CA ASN A 776 -15.50 -8.99 -28.64
C ASN A 776 -15.06 -8.23 -27.37
N ASN A 777 -13.78 -7.88 -27.27
CA ASN A 777 -13.11 -7.37 -26.08
C ASN A 777 -12.94 -5.85 -26.10
N SER A 778 -13.77 -5.12 -26.87
CA SER A 778 -13.78 -3.65 -26.85
C SER A 778 -14.04 -3.19 -25.42
N MET A 779 -13.08 -2.46 -24.85
CA MET A 779 -13.27 -1.85 -23.53
C MET A 779 -14.22 -0.67 -23.72
N MET A 780 -15.50 -0.92 -23.45
CA MET A 780 -16.43 0.14 -23.10
C MET A 780 -16.34 0.31 -21.59
N GLU A 781 -16.18 1.54 -21.11
CA GLU A 781 -16.24 1.87 -19.69
C GLU A 781 -17.27 1.00 -18.97
N ILE A 782 -16.80 0.26 -17.97
CA ILE A 782 -17.66 -0.37 -16.98
C ILE A 782 -18.43 0.80 -16.37
N LYS A 783 -19.74 0.91 -16.66
CA LYS A 783 -20.62 1.74 -15.85
C LYS A 783 -20.51 1.18 -14.43
N ASP A 784 -19.81 1.91 -13.56
CA ASP A 784 -19.82 1.69 -12.11
C ASP A 784 -21.28 1.66 -11.64
#